data_AF-A0A7K0EEP1-F1
#
_entry.id   AF-A0A7K0EEP1-F1
#
_cell.length_a   1.000
_cell.length_b   1.000
_cell.length_c   1.000
_cell.angle_alpha   90.00
_cell.angle_beta   90.00
_cell.angle_gamma   90.00
#
_symmetry.space_group_name_H-M   'P 1'
#
loop_
_entity.id
_entity.type
_entity.pdbx_description
1 polymer ?
#
loop_
_entity_poly.entity_id
_entity_poly.type
_entity_poly.pdbx_seq_one_letter_code
_entity_poly.pdbx_strand_id
1 'polypeptide(L)'
;MGLWAYSARPLRTFGGEAPEPNRFTKVVLAEKLNEPMEMAVLPDERVLFIERHGAVRLYTPATKQLKTIATIPVSTKYKDKEGVETEAEDGLLGLNLDPKFNQNHWIYLFYSEPGVDKNILTRYELRGDELVLASKKVLLEVITQREQCCHTGGSIDWDRDGNLYLSTGDNTSPRATLYAPIDERPGRGPWDAQKSSGNTNDLRGKVLRIHPEADGSYTIPDGNLFPKGTPKTRPEIYTMGHRNPYRISVDKHTGYLYWGDVGPDAGVDSVNVGPTAEDEYNQAKKPGNFGWPYFVGANKAYNEVDFATNKSGPVFDPAHPVNESPNNTGLRDLPAAQPALISYPASESKKFPIMGSGGRSAMAGPVYYKSDFPNAKRPFPDYYNGKLFLFEWMRDMMLTVSFDEKGDMTNIERFLPDLPLSHPIDMAFGPNGDLYVLEYGTGWFTQNDDSRLVRIEYNGGNRKPAVQATVDQKAGAVPLTVHLSSAGTQDADGDPLTYQWKISPKTGGQPVVLNEANPVFTFRKPGQYKAVLSVTDAKGLKETREIGIMAGNQPPQVSLLTKGNRSFYFSGQPIDYQVTVSDKEDGSLANGRILPQQVAVRAAYQDEGAAPAESGHKYAEAEYLSTGQSLMEKSDCKACHFVDKKSVGPAFVEVARKYKGDANAVASLSNKIIKGGGGVWGDAIMTAHPQLSPADVGEMVKYILTLSNQKTVRPTLPIQGTYALDEQAKGNLVFRASYTDKGANGLPAQTTETVLSLRNPTVAMGAADSQSKNIMLFKMGAQPYPNVIVQASDTYVKFNQLDLTGIRELAFAVSTPSQISPVGGRIEVRLDSPTGPLVAQTDEIVPAREHAGAAMFKAEMVKAKLTPTSGAHDLYFVFKNDKVAKGMLFVPVTVQFIP
;
A
#
# COMPACT_ATOMS: atom_id res chain seq x y z
N MET A 1 53.40 41.56 2.10
CA MET A 1 52.16 41.39 1.33
C MET A 1 52.40 40.28 0.31
N GLY A 2 52.04 39.04 0.65
CA GLY A 2 52.19 37.88 -0.23
C GLY A 2 50.83 37.27 -0.50
N LEU A 3 50.44 37.24 -1.77
CA LEU A 3 49.25 36.53 -2.26
C LEU A 3 49.44 35.02 -2.03
N TRP A 4 48.49 34.39 -1.34
CA TRP A 4 48.23 32.96 -1.46
C TRP A 4 46.76 32.77 -1.83
N ALA A 5 46.56 32.28 -3.04
CA ALA A 5 45.28 31.93 -3.61
C ALA A 5 44.67 30.76 -2.83
N TYR A 6 43.46 30.94 -2.30
CA TYR A 6 42.59 29.82 -1.96
C TYR A 6 42.12 29.19 -3.27
N SER A 7 42.69 28.04 -3.63
CA SER A 7 42.09 27.16 -4.62
C SER A 7 40.75 26.68 -4.04
N ALA A 8 39.63 27.20 -4.56
CA ALA A 8 38.36 26.54 -4.42
C ALA A 8 38.50 25.15 -5.05
N ARG A 9 38.55 24.10 -4.22
CA ARG A 9 38.31 22.75 -4.71
C ARG A 9 36.90 22.76 -5.31
N PRO A 10 36.67 22.18 -6.50
CA PRO A 10 35.32 22.06 -7.02
C PRO A 10 34.50 21.29 -5.99
N LEU A 11 33.31 21.79 -5.68
CA LEU A 11 32.25 21.01 -5.06
C LEU A 11 32.19 19.67 -5.80
N ARG A 12 32.48 18.56 -5.12
CA ARG A 12 32.12 17.23 -5.66
C ARG A 12 30.61 17.17 -5.62
N THR A 13 29.96 17.59 -6.70
CA THR A 13 28.65 17.07 -7.03
C THR A 13 28.87 15.56 -7.19
N PHE A 14 28.34 14.75 -6.28
CA PHE A 14 28.23 13.31 -6.50
C PHE A 14 27.23 13.15 -7.65
N GLY A 15 27.76 13.25 -8.88
CA GLY A 15 27.01 13.46 -10.10
C GLY A 15 26.55 12.17 -10.76
N GLY A 16 25.37 12.25 -11.35
CA GLY A 16 24.73 11.24 -12.18
C GLY A 16 23.23 11.49 -12.22
N GLU A 17 22.55 11.20 -13.33
CA GLU A 17 21.09 11.10 -13.32
C GLU A 17 20.67 9.92 -12.43
N ALA A 18 19.53 10.05 -11.75
CA ALA A 18 18.97 8.94 -10.98
C ALA A 18 18.81 7.72 -11.91
N PRO A 19 19.32 6.54 -11.52
CA PRO A 19 19.20 5.35 -12.36
C PRO A 19 17.74 4.96 -12.52
N GLU A 20 17.38 4.49 -13.72
CA GLU A 20 16.02 4.01 -13.98
C GLU A 20 15.64 2.87 -13.00
N PRO A 21 14.46 2.93 -12.36
CA PRO A 21 14.04 1.92 -11.37
C PRO A 21 14.06 0.47 -11.90
N ASN A 22 13.79 0.28 -13.19
CA ASN A 22 13.82 -1.04 -13.85
C ASN A 22 15.24 -1.64 -14.01
N ARG A 23 16.30 -0.92 -13.60
CA ARG A 23 17.66 -1.48 -13.46
C ARG A 23 17.83 -2.26 -12.16
N PHE A 24 16.90 -2.17 -11.23
CA PHE A 24 16.92 -2.89 -9.97
C PHE A 24 16.02 -4.12 -10.05
N THR A 25 16.53 -5.26 -9.58
CA THR A 25 15.77 -6.51 -9.55
C THR A 25 15.67 -7.01 -8.11
N LYS A 26 14.44 -7.23 -7.66
CA LYS A 26 14.14 -7.93 -6.41
C LYS A 26 14.24 -9.44 -6.61
N VAL A 27 15.16 -10.07 -5.88
CA VAL A 27 15.38 -11.52 -5.85
C VAL A 27 14.96 -12.03 -4.47
N VAL A 28 13.96 -12.92 -4.43
CA VAL A 28 13.55 -13.59 -3.19
C VAL A 28 14.52 -14.73 -2.90
N LEU A 29 15.19 -14.66 -1.75
CA LEU A 29 16.17 -15.65 -1.31
C LEU A 29 15.54 -16.70 -0.39
N ALA A 30 14.63 -16.27 0.47
CA ALA A 30 13.81 -17.13 1.31
C ALA A 30 12.44 -16.49 1.55
N GLU A 31 11.45 -17.30 1.91
CA GLU A 31 10.08 -16.90 2.19
C GLU A 31 9.52 -17.67 3.39
N LYS A 32 8.33 -17.29 3.86
CA LYS A 32 7.63 -17.93 4.98
C LYS A 32 8.37 -17.82 6.31
N LEU A 33 9.03 -16.70 6.54
CA LEU A 33 9.77 -16.47 7.79
C LEU A 33 8.79 -16.20 8.94
N ASN A 34 9.25 -16.45 10.16
CA ASN A 34 8.44 -16.29 11.36
C ASN A 34 8.89 -15.06 12.14
N GLU A 35 8.32 -13.90 11.82
CA GLU A 35 8.63 -12.63 12.49
C GLU A 35 10.14 -12.28 12.46
N PRO A 36 10.74 -12.11 11.27
CA PRO A 36 12.14 -11.74 11.15
C PRO A 36 12.39 -10.35 11.74
N MET A 37 13.48 -10.16 12.46
CA MET A 37 13.77 -8.93 13.20
C MET A 37 14.94 -8.16 12.60
N GLU A 38 16.18 -8.63 12.79
CA GLU A 38 17.40 -7.96 12.33
C GLU A 38 18.33 -8.97 11.65
N MET A 39 19.14 -8.51 10.70
CA MET A 39 20.10 -9.32 9.95
C MET A 39 21.49 -8.72 9.91
N ALA A 40 22.46 -9.59 9.64
CA ALA A 40 23.78 -9.20 9.21
C ALA A 40 24.25 -10.08 8.04
N VAL A 41 24.86 -9.44 7.04
CA VAL A 41 25.47 -10.15 5.91
C VAL A 41 26.93 -10.44 6.24
N LEU A 42 27.29 -11.73 6.22
CA LEU A 42 28.64 -12.18 6.51
C LEU A 42 29.59 -11.81 5.34
N PRO A 43 30.91 -11.74 5.61
CA PRO A 43 31.91 -11.45 4.57
C PRO A 43 31.93 -12.45 3.40
N ASP A 44 31.38 -13.65 3.59
CA ASP A 44 31.23 -14.70 2.57
C ASP A 44 29.83 -14.72 1.92
N GLU A 45 29.07 -13.63 2.06
CA GLU A 45 27.70 -13.42 1.55
C GLU A 45 26.61 -14.30 2.20
N ARG A 46 26.93 -15.16 3.18
CA ARG A 46 25.87 -15.79 3.98
C ARG A 46 25.09 -14.73 4.74
N VAL A 47 23.78 -14.92 4.87
CA VAL A 47 22.92 -13.96 5.58
C VAL A 47 22.48 -14.60 6.88
N LEU A 48 22.93 -14.01 7.99
CA LEU A 48 22.50 -14.37 9.34
C LEU A 48 21.36 -13.43 9.73
N PHE A 49 20.24 -13.97 10.21
CA PHE A 49 19.16 -13.16 10.74
C PHE A 49 18.46 -13.84 11.89
N ILE A 50 17.69 -13.06 12.64
CA ILE A 50 16.95 -13.54 13.81
C ILE A 50 15.44 -13.42 13.59
N GLU A 51 14.71 -14.33 14.23
CA GLU A 51 13.25 -14.34 14.31
C GLU A 51 12.84 -14.09 15.77
N ARG A 52 11.78 -13.30 15.99
CA ARG A 52 11.40 -12.80 17.33
C ARG A 52 11.22 -13.92 18.36
N HIS A 53 10.72 -15.09 17.94
CA HIS A 53 10.55 -16.27 18.80
C HIS A 53 11.86 -17.02 19.14
N GLY A 54 13.02 -16.46 18.81
CA GLY A 54 14.33 -16.94 19.26
C GLY A 54 15.13 -17.72 18.23
N ALA A 55 14.62 -17.94 17.02
CA ALA A 55 15.37 -18.67 16.00
C ALA A 55 16.50 -17.80 15.43
N VAL A 56 17.70 -18.38 15.36
CA VAL A 56 18.85 -17.81 14.65
C VAL A 56 18.97 -18.55 13.32
N ARG A 57 18.82 -17.81 12.22
CA ARG A 57 18.64 -18.33 10.87
C ARG A 57 19.84 -17.97 10.01
N LEU A 58 20.30 -18.92 9.19
CA LEU A 58 21.43 -18.74 8.28
C LEU A 58 21.04 -19.14 6.86
N TYR A 59 21.06 -18.18 5.94
CA TYR A 59 20.89 -18.40 4.50
C TYR A 59 22.25 -18.53 3.82
N THR A 60 22.42 -19.57 3.00
CA THR A 60 23.65 -19.80 2.23
C THR A 60 23.41 -19.64 0.73
N PRO A 61 23.92 -18.58 0.06
CA PRO A 61 23.68 -18.34 -1.36
C PRO A 61 24.15 -19.48 -2.27
N ALA A 62 25.27 -20.14 -1.95
CA ALA A 62 25.84 -21.21 -2.76
C ALA A 62 24.92 -22.44 -2.86
N THR A 63 24.21 -22.77 -1.78
CA THR A 63 23.29 -23.92 -1.72
C THR A 63 21.82 -23.50 -1.85
N LYS A 64 21.53 -22.19 -1.74
CA LYS A 64 20.18 -21.60 -1.64
C LYS A 64 19.35 -22.19 -0.50
N GLN A 65 20.01 -22.60 0.58
CA GLN A 65 19.36 -23.19 1.75
C GLN A 65 19.27 -22.20 2.90
N LEU A 66 18.14 -22.23 3.59
CA LEU A 66 17.90 -21.55 4.85
C LEU A 66 17.87 -22.59 5.98
N LYS A 67 18.68 -22.39 7.03
CA LYS A 67 18.75 -23.27 8.21
C LYS A 67 18.46 -22.49 9.49
N THR A 68 17.80 -23.12 10.46
CA THR A 68 17.91 -22.70 11.87
C THR A 68 19.20 -23.28 12.42
N ILE A 69 20.14 -22.42 12.84
CA ILE A 69 21.42 -22.84 13.41
C ILE A 69 21.42 -22.85 14.94
N ALA A 70 20.48 -22.12 15.56
CA ALA A 70 20.24 -22.15 16.99
C ALA A 70 18.83 -21.63 17.34
N THR A 71 18.38 -21.93 18.56
CA THR A 71 17.18 -21.34 19.16
C THR A 71 17.53 -20.80 20.53
N ILE A 72 17.39 -19.49 20.71
CA ILE A 72 17.61 -18.79 21.97
C ILE A 72 16.28 -18.74 22.74
N PRO A 73 16.24 -19.20 24.00
CA PRO A 73 15.06 -19.02 24.84
C PRO A 73 14.80 -17.54 25.08
N VAL A 74 13.58 -17.08 24.79
CA VAL A 74 13.18 -15.67 24.93
C VAL A 74 11.80 -15.54 25.58
N SER A 75 11.58 -14.42 26.26
CA SER A 75 10.23 -13.99 26.65
C SER A 75 9.52 -13.37 25.44
N THR A 76 8.25 -13.70 25.23
CA THR A 76 7.41 -13.07 24.20
C THR A 76 6.06 -12.59 24.73
N LYS A 77 5.86 -12.72 26.05
CA LYS A 77 4.58 -12.46 26.70
C LYS A 77 4.74 -11.57 27.90
N TYR A 78 3.73 -10.74 28.13
CA TYR A 78 3.57 -9.94 29.32
C TYR A 78 2.49 -10.52 30.20
N LYS A 79 2.64 -10.33 31.51
CA LYS A 79 1.70 -10.80 32.51
C LYS A 79 1.29 -9.63 33.39
N ASP A 80 0.04 -9.21 33.28
CA ASP A 80 -0.47 -8.11 34.08
C ASP A 80 -0.66 -8.50 35.56
N LYS A 81 -1.09 -7.54 36.38
CA LYS A 81 -1.26 -7.72 37.84
C LYS A 81 -2.39 -8.70 38.18
N GLU A 82 -3.34 -8.84 37.27
CA GLU A 82 -4.45 -9.79 37.32
C GLU A 82 -4.02 -11.20 36.89
N GLY A 83 -2.80 -11.34 36.37
CA GLY A 83 -2.20 -12.59 35.95
C GLY A 83 -2.53 -13.02 34.53
N VAL A 84 -3.12 -12.14 33.72
CA VAL A 84 -3.45 -12.39 32.31
C VAL A 84 -2.18 -12.28 31.47
N GLU A 85 -1.88 -13.35 30.74
CA GLU A 85 -0.77 -13.35 29.78
C GLU A 85 -1.22 -12.90 28.40
N THR A 86 -0.47 -11.99 27.80
CA THR A 86 -0.68 -11.50 26.43
C THR A 86 0.61 -11.54 25.63
N GLU A 87 0.50 -11.87 24.34
CA GLU A 87 1.64 -11.77 23.41
C GLU A 87 2.09 -10.31 23.28
N ALA A 88 3.40 -10.08 23.28
CA ALA A 88 4.02 -8.76 23.31
C ALA A 88 5.22 -8.67 22.36
N GLU A 89 5.76 -7.47 22.18
CA GLU A 89 6.89 -7.16 21.28
C GLU A 89 8.24 -7.75 21.74
N ASP A 90 8.29 -8.31 22.94
CA ASP A 90 9.46 -8.97 23.49
C ASP A 90 9.87 -10.21 22.68
N GLY A 91 11.17 -10.51 22.69
CA GLY A 91 11.72 -11.65 21.96
C GLY A 91 13.22 -11.55 21.72
N LEU A 92 13.68 -12.13 20.63
CA LEU A 92 15.01 -11.93 20.08
C LEU A 92 14.98 -10.72 19.15
N LEU A 93 15.62 -9.62 19.56
CA LEU A 93 15.35 -8.28 19.02
C LEU A 93 16.48 -7.76 18.14
N GLY A 94 17.72 -7.93 18.62
CA GLY A 94 18.92 -7.36 18.00
C GLY A 94 19.95 -8.40 17.60
N LEU A 95 20.61 -8.17 16.47
CA LEU A 95 21.71 -8.95 15.92
C LEU A 95 22.70 -8.04 15.18
N ASN A 96 23.99 -8.14 15.49
CA ASN A 96 25.04 -7.69 14.59
C ASN A 96 26.33 -8.51 14.74
N LEU A 97 27.20 -8.45 13.73
CA LEU A 97 28.53 -9.04 13.75
C LEU A 97 29.51 -8.06 14.41
N ASP A 98 30.50 -8.58 15.12
CA ASP A 98 31.64 -7.76 15.55
C ASP A 98 32.38 -7.18 14.33
N PRO A 99 32.86 -5.93 14.34
CA PRO A 99 33.64 -5.36 13.24
C PRO A 99 34.90 -6.18 12.87
N LYS A 100 35.42 -6.99 13.81
CA LYS A 100 36.53 -7.94 13.62
C LYS A 100 36.05 -9.39 13.50
N PHE A 101 34.82 -9.63 13.03
CA PHE A 101 34.23 -10.97 12.87
C PHE A 101 35.14 -11.98 12.17
N ASN A 102 35.88 -11.55 11.14
CA ASN A 102 36.83 -12.42 10.42
C ASN A 102 38.01 -12.93 11.28
N GLN A 103 38.22 -12.34 12.47
CA GLN A 103 39.29 -12.67 13.40
C GLN A 103 38.76 -13.38 14.66
N ASN A 104 37.66 -12.88 15.22
CA ASN A 104 37.13 -13.36 16.51
C ASN A 104 35.87 -14.22 16.40
N HIS A 105 35.20 -14.21 15.25
CA HIS A 105 33.93 -14.90 15.01
C HIS A 105 32.81 -14.48 15.97
N TRP A 106 32.86 -13.28 16.52
CA TRP A 106 31.88 -12.81 17.50
C TRP A 106 30.62 -12.23 16.85
N ILE A 107 29.47 -12.62 17.39
CA ILE A 107 28.18 -11.99 17.10
C ILE A 107 27.56 -11.51 18.41
N TYR A 108 26.70 -10.51 18.30
CA TYR A 108 25.99 -9.93 19.42
C TYR A 108 24.50 -10.12 19.25
N LEU A 109 23.83 -10.54 20.32
CA LEU A 109 22.39 -10.71 20.37
C LEU A 109 21.81 -9.89 21.52
N PHE A 110 20.74 -9.15 21.26
CA PHE A 110 19.94 -8.46 22.28
C PHE A 110 18.56 -9.07 22.35
N TYR A 111 18.14 -9.52 23.53
CA TYR A 111 16.87 -10.24 23.68
C TYR A 111 16.28 -10.18 25.08
N SER A 112 14.98 -10.45 25.15
CA SER A 112 14.16 -10.47 26.35
C SER A 112 14.37 -11.79 27.11
N GLU A 113 15.03 -11.76 28.28
CA GLU A 113 15.37 -12.98 29.02
C GLU A 113 14.14 -13.64 29.68
N PRO A 114 13.88 -14.95 29.49
CA PRO A 114 12.72 -15.61 30.08
C PRO A 114 12.66 -15.53 31.61
N GLY A 115 11.46 -15.24 32.15
CA GLY A 115 11.17 -15.34 33.59
C GLY A 115 11.73 -14.22 34.47
N VAL A 116 12.38 -13.20 33.90
CA VAL A 116 12.97 -12.07 34.63
C VAL A 116 12.76 -10.76 33.89
N ASP A 117 12.43 -9.66 34.57
CA ASP A 117 12.07 -8.38 33.93
C ASP A 117 13.29 -7.59 33.42
N LYS A 118 14.01 -8.16 32.45
CA LYS A 118 15.15 -7.52 31.79
C LYS A 118 15.39 -8.04 30.38
N ASN A 119 15.97 -7.16 29.56
CA ASN A 119 16.56 -7.51 28.28
C ASN A 119 18.08 -7.54 28.44
N ILE A 120 18.76 -8.44 27.74
CA ILE A 120 20.20 -8.65 27.89
C ILE A 120 20.92 -8.53 26.54
N LEU A 121 22.02 -7.78 26.54
CA LEU A 121 22.99 -7.76 25.45
C LEU A 121 24.01 -8.86 25.71
N THR A 122 24.20 -9.72 24.72
CA THR A 122 25.05 -10.90 24.84
C THR A 122 25.97 -11.04 23.65
N ARG A 123 27.10 -11.72 23.86
CA ARG A 123 28.05 -12.10 22.82
C ARG A 123 28.15 -13.62 22.72
N TYR A 124 28.22 -14.13 21.49
CA TYR A 124 28.46 -15.52 21.15
C TYR A 124 29.53 -15.65 20.07
N GLU A 125 30.07 -16.85 19.89
CA GLU A 125 30.90 -17.22 18.75
C GLU A 125 30.08 -17.96 17.68
N LEU A 126 30.23 -17.56 16.42
CA LEU A 126 29.66 -18.23 15.25
C LEU A 126 30.79 -18.89 14.44
N ARG A 127 30.93 -20.21 14.56
CA ARG A 127 31.99 -20.98 13.89
C ARG A 127 31.39 -21.79 12.73
N GLY A 128 31.69 -21.38 11.50
CA GLY A 128 31.07 -21.98 10.33
C GLY A 128 29.55 -21.78 10.33
N ASP A 129 28.78 -22.86 10.30
CA ASP A 129 27.31 -22.86 10.36
C ASP A 129 26.77 -23.07 11.80
N GLU A 130 27.63 -23.01 12.84
CA GLU A 130 27.26 -23.31 14.23
C GLU A 130 27.38 -22.08 15.15
N LEU A 131 26.30 -21.75 15.86
CA LEU A 131 26.34 -20.82 16.98
C LEU A 131 26.76 -21.57 18.26
N VAL A 132 27.94 -21.27 18.78
CA VAL A 132 28.50 -21.96 19.96
C VAL A 132 27.82 -21.44 21.23
N LEU A 133 26.69 -22.04 21.62
CA LEU A 133 25.88 -21.56 22.76
C LEU A 133 26.65 -21.46 24.08
N ALA A 134 27.61 -22.36 24.31
CA ALA A 134 28.46 -22.35 25.50
C ALA A 134 29.40 -21.12 25.60
N SER A 135 29.58 -20.37 24.51
CA SER A 135 30.41 -19.16 24.47
C SER A 135 29.71 -17.89 25.00
N LYS A 136 28.43 -17.99 25.40
CA LYS A 136 27.60 -16.87 25.87
C LYS A 136 28.35 -16.01 26.90
N LYS A 137 28.43 -14.70 26.63
CA LYS A 137 28.78 -13.67 27.61
C LYS A 137 27.63 -12.67 27.70
N VAL A 138 27.23 -12.29 28.91
CA VAL A 138 26.27 -11.19 29.15
C VAL A 138 27.08 -9.93 29.39
N LEU A 139 26.86 -8.90 28.58
CA LEU A 139 27.59 -7.65 28.64
C LEU A 139 26.82 -6.59 29.41
N LEU A 140 25.54 -6.43 29.08
CA LEU A 140 24.70 -5.36 29.60
C LEU A 140 23.30 -5.88 29.88
N GLU A 141 22.74 -5.47 31.00
CA GLU A 141 21.36 -5.74 31.38
C GLU A 141 20.55 -4.43 31.38
N VAL A 142 19.43 -4.44 30.67
CA VAL A 142 18.47 -3.35 30.64
C VAL A 142 17.22 -3.82 31.38
N ILE A 143 17.02 -3.30 32.59
CA ILE A 143 15.86 -3.63 33.41
C ILE A 143 14.60 -3.10 32.73
N THR A 144 13.59 -3.96 32.56
CA THR A 144 12.30 -3.64 31.94
C THR A 144 11.15 -3.92 32.92
N GLN A 145 9.93 -3.60 32.51
CA GLN A 145 8.71 -4.13 33.09
C GLN A 145 8.01 -4.97 32.02
N ARG A 146 7.35 -6.05 32.44
CA ARG A 146 6.56 -6.95 31.59
C ARG A 146 5.13 -7.11 32.09
N GLU A 147 4.64 -6.09 32.78
CA GLU A 147 3.25 -6.00 33.21
C GLU A 147 2.37 -5.44 32.09
N GLN A 148 2.88 -4.49 31.33
CA GLN A 148 2.16 -3.75 30.30
C GLN A 148 3.00 -3.57 29.05
N CYS A 149 2.38 -3.67 27.87
CA CYS A 149 2.96 -3.26 26.59
C CYS A 149 3.47 -1.81 26.70
N CYS A 150 4.50 -1.28 26.01
CA CYS A 150 5.13 -1.69 24.75
C CYS A 150 6.57 -1.11 24.62
N HIS A 151 7.14 -1.17 23.40
CA HIS A 151 8.35 -0.48 22.92
C HIS A 151 9.65 -1.06 23.46
N THR A 152 10.19 -2.02 22.71
CA THR A 152 11.41 -2.73 23.07
C THR A 152 12.66 -2.16 22.41
N GLY A 153 12.54 -1.54 21.22
CA GLY A 153 13.69 -1.16 20.39
C GLY A 153 14.56 -2.38 20.08
N GLY A 154 15.87 -2.27 20.28
CA GLY A 154 16.77 -3.41 20.37
C GLY A 154 17.74 -3.59 19.20
N SER A 155 17.83 -2.63 18.29
CA SER A 155 18.74 -2.68 17.13
C SER A 155 20.20 -2.43 17.55
N ILE A 156 21.13 -3.11 16.88
CA ILE A 156 22.57 -3.05 17.17
C ILE A 156 23.34 -2.58 15.94
N ASP A 157 24.23 -1.60 16.09
CA ASP A 157 25.20 -1.23 15.05
C ASP A 157 26.53 -0.73 15.65
N TRP A 158 27.51 -0.42 14.79
CA TRP A 158 28.88 -0.14 15.19
C TRP A 158 29.46 1.09 14.51
N ASP A 159 30.19 1.89 15.28
CA ASP A 159 31.09 2.89 14.69
C ASP A 159 32.39 2.27 14.17
N ARG A 160 33.20 3.08 13.46
CA ARG A 160 34.48 2.67 12.91
C ARG A 160 35.55 2.33 13.97
N ASP A 161 35.35 2.79 15.20
CA ASP A 161 36.29 2.65 16.31
C ASP A 161 35.98 1.38 17.15
N GLY A 162 34.96 0.61 16.75
CA GLY A 162 34.56 -0.63 17.41
C GLY A 162 33.69 -0.40 18.64
N ASN A 163 33.00 0.74 18.75
CA ASN A 163 32.00 0.95 19.78
C ASN A 163 30.63 0.45 19.30
N LEU A 164 29.98 -0.31 20.17
CA LEU A 164 28.64 -0.86 19.95
C LEU A 164 27.59 0.17 20.33
N TYR A 165 26.65 0.40 19.42
CA TYR A 165 25.43 1.15 19.64
C TYR A 165 24.26 0.19 19.83
N LEU A 166 23.43 0.45 20.85
CA LEU A 166 22.25 -0.35 21.16
C LEU A 166 21.05 0.56 21.38
N SER A 167 19.98 0.37 20.61
CA SER A 167 18.73 1.08 20.84
C SER A 167 17.87 0.38 21.89
N THR A 168 17.19 1.16 22.73
CA THR A 168 16.26 0.66 23.74
C THR A 168 14.98 1.49 23.72
N GLY A 169 13.84 0.81 23.61
CA GLY A 169 12.54 1.47 23.73
C GLY A 169 12.25 1.94 25.15
N ASP A 170 11.26 2.83 25.29
CA ASP A 170 10.90 3.45 26.57
C ASP A 170 10.24 2.50 27.57
N ASN A 171 9.80 1.32 27.10
CA ASN A 171 9.13 0.30 27.89
C ASN A 171 7.92 0.88 28.65
N THR A 172 7.13 1.69 27.94
CA THR A 172 5.95 2.39 28.46
C THR A 172 4.73 2.10 27.60
N SER A 173 3.60 1.95 28.27
CA SER A 173 2.32 1.72 27.62
C SER A 173 1.75 2.99 27.02
N PRO A 174 1.41 2.99 25.71
CA PRO A 174 0.68 4.09 25.11
C PRO A 174 -0.78 4.11 25.56
N ARG A 175 -1.27 3.11 26.31
CA ARG A 175 -2.71 2.94 26.57
C ARG A 175 -3.30 3.90 27.61
N ALA A 176 -2.51 4.81 28.18
CA ALA A 176 -3.03 5.88 29.05
C ALA A 176 -3.64 7.04 28.26
N THR A 177 -3.16 7.28 27.04
CA THR A 177 -3.59 8.40 26.19
C THR A 177 -3.10 8.18 24.76
N LEU A 178 -3.78 8.75 23.76
CA LEU A 178 -3.27 8.75 22.39
C LEU A 178 -2.08 9.71 22.20
N TYR A 179 -1.78 10.57 23.18
CA TYR A 179 -0.68 11.55 23.19
C TYR A 179 0.50 11.04 24.03
N ALA A 180 1.26 11.93 24.68
CA ALA A 180 2.36 11.56 25.59
C ALA A 180 1.84 10.87 26.88
N PRO A 181 2.20 9.60 27.16
CA PRO A 181 1.84 8.93 28.40
C PRO A 181 2.76 9.40 29.54
N ILE A 182 2.30 10.36 30.33
CA ILE A 182 2.99 10.94 31.49
C ILE A 182 2.16 10.78 32.77
N ASP A 183 1.65 9.57 33.01
CA ASP A 183 0.70 9.28 34.09
C ASP A 183 1.38 9.05 35.44
N GLU A 184 1.52 10.13 36.23
CA GLU A 184 2.25 10.14 37.51
C GLU A 184 1.47 9.56 38.70
N ARG A 185 0.24 9.06 38.48
CA ARG A 185 -0.59 8.55 39.58
C ARG A 185 0.08 7.34 40.27
N PRO A 186 -0.10 7.14 41.58
CA PRO A 186 0.48 6.01 42.29
C PRO A 186 0.14 4.66 41.64
N GLY A 187 1.17 3.82 41.42
CA GLY A 187 1.01 2.49 40.81
C GLY A 187 0.82 2.48 39.30
N ARG A 188 0.86 3.64 38.63
CA ARG A 188 0.72 3.80 37.17
C ARG A 188 2.05 3.94 36.42
N GLY A 189 3.17 3.59 37.06
CA GLY A 189 4.52 3.62 36.46
C GLY A 189 4.61 3.06 35.03
N PRO A 190 3.98 1.91 34.68
CA PRO A 190 4.01 1.41 33.29
C PRO A 190 3.40 2.34 32.22
N TRP A 191 2.72 3.42 32.59
CA TRP A 191 2.12 4.43 31.72
C TRP A 191 2.77 5.83 31.86
N ASP A 192 3.95 5.89 32.47
CA ASP A 192 4.72 7.12 32.64
C ASP A 192 6.06 7.01 31.90
N ALA A 193 6.15 7.61 30.71
CA ALA A 193 7.36 7.59 29.89
C ALA A 193 8.50 8.46 30.48
N GLN A 194 8.19 9.33 31.44
CA GLN A 194 9.19 10.16 32.11
C GLN A 194 10.14 9.31 32.97
N LYS A 195 9.69 8.13 33.44
CA LYS A 195 10.51 7.18 34.22
C LYS A 195 11.71 6.65 33.45
N SER A 196 11.63 6.65 32.12
CA SER A 196 12.61 6.06 31.21
C SER A 196 13.16 7.11 30.26
N SER A 197 12.43 7.49 29.21
CA SER A 197 12.94 8.34 28.11
C SER A 197 13.56 9.64 28.61
N GLY A 198 12.86 10.35 29.51
CA GLY A 198 13.32 11.56 30.17
C GLY A 198 14.21 11.36 31.40
N ASN A 199 14.44 10.12 31.85
CA ASN A 199 15.27 9.82 33.01
C ASN A 199 16.73 9.60 32.60
N THR A 200 17.63 10.44 33.10
CA THR A 200 19.07 10.38 32.80
C THR A 200 19.77 9.21 33.49
N ASN A 201 19.13 8.58 34.47
CA ASN A 201 19.64 7.45 35.24
C ASN A 201 18.98 6.09 34.84
N ASP A 202 18.35 6.03 33.66
CA ASP A 202 17.71 4.82 33.12
C ASP A 202 18.25 4.51 31.71
N LEU A 203 18.35 3.23 31.37
CA LEU A 203 18.87 2.76 30.08
C LEU A 203 17.80 2.63 29.00
N ARG A 204 16.51 2.82 29.32
CA ARG A 204 15.37 2.69 28.40
C ARG A 204 15.01 4.03 27.77
N GLY A 205 14.50 4.00 26.54
CA GLY A 205 14.23 5.18 25.72
C GLY A 205 15.52 5.91 25.34
N LYS A 206 16.57 5.14 24.98
CA LYS A 206 17.95 5.60 24.73
C LYS A 206 18.52 4.96 23.46
N VAL A 207 19.56 5.58 22.91
CA VAL A 207 20.60 4.84 22.18
C VAL A 207 21.85 4.87 23.04
N LEU A 208 22.30 3.68 23.43
CA LEU A 208 23.46 3.45 24.27
C LEU A 208 24.70 3.27 23.40
N ARG A 209 25.87 3.67 23.91
CA ARG A 209 27.17 3.45 23.25
C ARG A 209 28.19 2.93 24.26
N ILE A 210 28.71 1.74 24.02
CA ILE A 210 29.71 1.05 24.87
C ILE A 210 30.83 0.49 24.01
N HIS A 211 31.97 0.15 24.62
CA HIS A 211 33.03 -0.61 23.95
C HIS A 211 33.13 -2.02 24.54
N PRO A 212 32.68 -3.07 23.82
CA PRO A 212 32.76 -4.45 24.30
C PRO A 212 34.20 -4.95 24.50
N GLU A 213 34.44 -5.67 25.59
CA GLU A 213 35.74 -6.27 25.91
C GLU A 213 35.73 -7.80 25.70
N ALA A 214 36.92 -8.38 25.53
CA ALA A 214 37.09 -9.79 25.23
C ALA A 214 36.62 -10.75 26.34
N ASP A 215 36.64 -10.32 27.59
CA ASP A 215 36.18 -11.10 28.74
C ASP A 215 34.66 -11.13 28.91
N GLY A 216 33.95 -10.28 28.16
CA GLY A 216 32.50 -10.08 28.26
C GLY A 216 32.10 -8.88 29.11
N SER A 217 33.06 -8.09 29.61
CA SER A 217 32.80 -6.76 30.17
C SER A 217 32.69 -5.70 29.05
N TYR A 218 32.54 -4.44 29.43
CA TYR A 218 32.61 -3.31 28.51
C TYR A 218 33.25 -2.10 29.18
N THR A 219 33.81 -1.21 28.38
CA THR A 219 34.25 0.12 28.79
C THR A 219 33.32 1.21 28.25
N ILE A 220 33.38 2.41 28.84
CA ILE A 220 32.59 3.56 28.41
C ILE A 220 33.45 4.41 27.47
N PRO A 221 33.05 4.57 26.19
CA PRO A 221 33.73 5.47 25.27
C PRO A 221 33.61 6.93 25.70
N ASP A 222 34.65 7.72 25.43
CA ASP A 222 34.58 9.16 25.59
C ASP A 222 33.55 9.77 24.62
N GLY A 223 32.97 10.91 25.04
CA GLY A 223 32.01 11.65 24.23
C GLY A 223 30.61 11.03 24.20
N ASN A 224 30.21 10.27 25.23
CA ASN A 224 28.79 10.01 25.53
C ASN A 224 28.12 11.24 26.18
N LEU A 225 26.79 11.26 26.24
CA LEU A 225 26.01 12.42 26.70
C LEU A 225 26.36 12.82 28.13
N PHE A 226 26.59 11.83 28.99
CA PHE A 226 26.96 12.04 30.39
C PHE A 226 28.35 11.48 30.66
N PRO A 227 29.30 12.30 31.14
CA PRO A 227 30.63 11.83 31.52
C PRO A 227 30.57 10.79 32.64
N LYS A 228 31.51 9.82 32.62
CA LYS A 228 31.64 8.81 33.66
C LYS A 228 31.75 9.43 35.05
N GLY A 229 30.94 8.94 35.99
CA GLY A 229 30.92 9.41 37.38
C GLY A 229 30.00 10.61 37.63
N THR A 230 29.32 11.13 36.61
CA THR A 230 28.31 12.20 36.78
C THR A 230 27.14 11.67 37.65
N PRO A 231 26.85 12.27 38.82
CA PRO A 231 25.80 11.78 39.70
C PRO A 231 24.43 11.77 39.02
N LYS A 232 23.59 10.77 39.34
CA LYS A 232 22.24 10.58 38.79
C LYS A 232 22.18 10.46 37.27
N THR A 233 23.24 9.92 36.66
CA THR A 233 23.27 9.67 35.22
C THR A 233 23.87 8.32 34.90
N ARG A 234 23.53 7.78 33.72
CA ARG A 234 24.13 6.59 33.15
C ARG A 234 25.12 6.97 32.04
N PRO A 235 26.42 6.66 32.19
CA PRO A 235 27.43 7.06 31.21
C PRO A 235 27.36 6.27 29.90
N GLU A 236 26.56 5.21 29.83
CA GLU A 236 26.28 4.44 28.60
C GLU A 236 25.44 5.25 27.59
N ILE A 237 24.73 6.29 28.03
CA ILE A 237 23.78 7.03 27.19
C ILE A 237 24.53 7.90 26.16
N TYR A 238 24.33 7.63 24.87
CA TYR A 238 24.78 8.49 23.78
C TYR A 238 23.68 9.47 23.36
N THR A 239 22.45 8.98 23.18
CA THR A 239 21.27 9.83 22.98
C THR A 239 20.13 9.39 23.89
N MET A 240 19.30 10.35 24.30
CA MET A 240 18.12 10.11 25.14
C MET A 240 16.87 10.79 24.58
N GLY A 241 15.72 10.52 25.21
CA GLY A 241 14.45 11.13 24.84
C GLY A 241 13.83 10.45 23.63
N HIS A 242 13.82 9.12 23.60
CA HIS A 242 13.23 8.31 22.52
C HIS A 242 12.04 7.50 23.01
N ARG A 243 11.07 7.23 22.14
CA ARG A 243 9.91 6.38 22.45
C ARG A 243 10.21 4.92 22.09
N ASN A 244 10.39 4.65 20.80
CA ASN A 244 10.70 3.36 20.25
C ASN A 244 11.70 3.51 19.07
N PRO A 245 12.99 3.75 19.36
CA PRO A 245 14.03 3.86 18.34
C PRO A 245 14.30 2.48 17.73
N TYR A 246 13.51 2.08 16.73
CA TYR A 246 13.34 0.67 16.36
C TYR A 246 14.50 0.09 15.55
N ARG A 247 14.99 0.82 14.54
CA ARG A 247 16.18 0.46 13.75
C ARG A 247 17.15 1.63 13.70
N ILE A 248 18.42 1.34 13.98
CA ILE A 248 19.51 2.31 14.00
C ILE A 248 20.53 2.02 12.91
N SER A 249 21.30 3.04 12.55
CA SER A 249 22.38 2.96 11.58
C SER A 249 23.47 3.97 11.94
N VAL A 250 24.70 3.50 12.01
CA VAL A 250 25.89 4.32 12.27
C VAL A 250 26.70 4.43 10.98
N ASP A 251 26.79 5.64 10.45
CA ASP A 251 27.63 5.91 9.30
C ASP A 251 29.10 5.84 9.72
N LYS A 252 29.81 4.80 9.27
CA LYS A 252 31.22 4.55 9.59
C LYS A 252 32.15 5.61 8.98
N HIS A 253 31.74 6.34 7.94
CA HIS A 253 32.53 7.41 7.33
C HIS A 253 32.44 8.70 8.12
N THR A 254 31.24 9.09 8.57
CA THR A 254 31.03 10.36 9.29
C THR A 254 31.03 10.22 10.82
N GLY A 255 30.64 9.06 11.34
CA GLY A 255 30.37 8.80 12.76
C GLY A 255 28.97 9.23 13.20
N TYR A 256 28.10 9.63 12.27
CA TYR A 256 26.74 10.06 12.59
C TYR A 256 25.82 8.86 12.82
N LEU A 257 24.97 8.99 13.84
CA LEU A 257 23.95 8.00 14.17
C LEU A 257 22.61 8.44 13.57
N TYR A 258 21.91 7.51 12.95
CA TYR A 258 20.55 7.65 12.42
C TYR A 258 19.62 6.61 13.03
N TRP A 259 18.36 6.97 13.24
CA TRP A 259 17.34 6.03 13.69
C TRP A 259 15.95 6.45 13.25
N GLY A 260 15.05 5.48 13.15
CA GLY A 260 13.62 5.74 13.11
C GLY A 260 13.02 5.59 14.52
N ASP A 261 12.17 6.52 14.93
CA ASP A 261 11.45 6.50 16.20
C ASP A 261 9.93 6.48 15.95
N VAL A 262 9.24 5.45 16.46
CA VAL A 262 7.79 5.28 16.29
C VAL A 262 7.05 6.11 17.33
N GLY A 263 6.26 7.08 16.86
CA GLY A 263 5.58 8.07 17.70
C GLY A 263 4.28 7.59 18.36
N PRO A 264 3.55 8.49 19.04
CA PRO A 264 2.26 8.19 19.67
C PRO A 264 1.12 8.00 18.63
N ASP A 265 -0.14 7.93 19.04
CA ASP A 265 -1.26 7.51 18.16
C ASP A 265 -2.30 8.61 17.85
N ALA A 266 -2.13 9.82 18.42
CA ALA A 266 -3.08 10.91 18.26
C ALA A 266 -3.17 11.40 16.80
N GLY A 267 -4.37 11.32 16.21
CA GLY A 267 -4.62 11.73 14.82
C GLY A 267 -4.93 13.22 14.60
N VAL A 268 -5.02 14.03 15.67
CA VAL A 268 -5.29 15.47 15.60
C VAL A 268 -4.55 16.21 16.71
N ASP A 269 -4.32 17.52 16.52
CA ASP A 269 -3.84 18.40 17.59
C ASP A 269 -4.92 18.60 18.67
N SER A 270 -4.50 18.69 19.93
CA SER A 270 -5.35 19.07 21.06
C SER A 270 -4.81 20.30 21.74
N VAL A 271 -5.65 21.35 21.82
CA VAL A 271 -5.30 22.66 22.41
C VAL A 271 -4.79 22.56 23.85
N ASN A 272 -5.22 21.53 24.60
CA ASN A 272 -4.92 21.38 26.01
C ASN A 272 -4.02 20.16 26.31
N VAL A 273 -3.64 19.35 25.32
CA VAL A 273 -2.81 18.15 25.57
C VAL A 273 -1.52 18.20 24.77
N GLY A 274 -1.59 18.58 23.50
CA GLY A 274 -0.43 18.72 22.65
C GLY A 274 -0.67 18.30 21.20
N PRO A 275 0.41 18.19 20.42
CA PRO A 275 0.34 17.97 18.98
C PRO A 275 -0.19 16.59 18.61
N THR A 276 -0.71 16.47 17.38
CA THR A 276 -0.91 15.21 16.69
C THR A 276 0.40 14.42 16.71
N ALA A 277 0.28 13.11 16.80
CA ALA A 277 1.43 12.24 16.80
C ALA A 277 2.21 12.36 15.49
N GLU A 278 3.52 12.12 15.56
CA GLU A 278 4.41 12.02 14.40
C GLU A 278 5.41 10.90 14.65
N ASP A 279 5.74 10.15 13.61
CA ASP A 279 6.94 9.32 13.58
C ASP A 279 8.11 10.15 13.09
N GLU A 280 9.32 9.74 13.47
CA GLU A 280 10.52 10.53 13.26
C GLU A 280 11.64 9.70 12.62
N TYR A 281 12.33 10.30 11.65
CA TYR A 281 13.71 9.92 11.37
C TYR A 281 14.62 10.96 11.99
N ASN A 282 15.64 10.48 12.69
CA ASN A 282 16.50 11.30 13.51
C ASN A 282 17.97 11.16 13.11
N GLN A 283 18.76 12.18 13.46
CA GLN A 283 20.20 12.22 13.23
C GLN A 283 20.90 12.81 14.46
N ALA A 284 21.92 12.11 14.95
CA ALA A 284 22.81 12.60 15.99
C ALA A 284 24.22 12.76 15.41
N LYS A 285 24.59 14.02 15.11
CA LYS A 285 25.97 14.41 14.80
C LYS A 285 26.88 14.44 16.04
N LYS A 286 26.25 14.47 17.21
CA LYS A 286 26.85 14.47 18.56
C LYS A 286 25.82 13.93 19.57
N PRO A 287 26.22 13.55 20.79
CA PRO A 287 25.29 13.18 21.86
C PRO A 287 24.21 14.24 22.11
N GLY A 288 23.02 13.82 22.52
CA GLY A 288 21.92 14.76 22.76
C GLY A 288 20.63 14.17 23.33
N ASN A 289 19.74 15.05 23.76
CA ASN A 289 18.35 14.75 24.11
C ASN A 289 17.45 15.06 22.92
N PHE A 290 16.59 14.12 22.53
CA PHE A 290 15.66 14.20 21.39
C PHE A 290 14.19 14.31 21.82
N GLY A 291 13.95 14.50 23.12
CA GLY A 291 12.78 15.22 23.60
C GLY A 291 11.59 14.38 24.08
N TRP A 292 11.40 13.14 23.65
CA TRP A 292 10.30 12.31 24.15
C TRP A 292 10.43 12.08 25.67
N PRO A 293 9.35 12.17 26.47
CA PRO A 293 7.93 12.30 26.08
C PRO A 293 7.38 13.73 26.02
N TYR A 294 8.24 14.73 26.16
CA TYR A 294 7.83 16.14 26.26
C TYR A 294 7.57 16.79 24.90
N PHE A 295 8.24 16.29 23.85
CA PHE A 295 8.18 16.84 22.50
C PHE A 295 8.06 15.75 21.43
N VAL A 296 7.53 16.12 20.27
CA VAL A 296 7.58 15.34 19.02
C VAL A 296 7.97 16.23 17.83
N GLY A 297 8.56 15.61 16.82
CA GLY A 297 8.97 16.18 15.54
C GLY A 297 9.92 17.36 15.70
N ALA A 298 9.49 18.53 15.21
CA ALA A 298 10.27 19.77 15.31
C ALA A 298 10.20 20.41 16.72
N ASN A 299 10.38 19.62 17.78
CA ASN A 299 10.22 20.02 19.19
C ASN A 299 8.82 20.59 19.51
N LYS A 300 7.76 20.03 18.93
CA LYS A 300 6.38 20.44 19.27
C LYS A 300 6.06 19.95 20.68
N ALA A 301 5.78 20.87 21.59
CA ALA A 301 5.61 20.57 23.00
C ALA A 301 4.21 20.03 23.34
N TYR A 302 4.19 19.04 24.23
CA TYR A 302 2.99 18.65 24.96
C TYR A 302 2.74 19.61 26.14
N ASN A 303 1.51 19.59 26.66
CA ASN A 303 1.18 20.17 27.94
C ASN A 303 1.54 19.20 29.06
N GLU A 304 1.90 19.74 30.22
CA GLU A 304 1.87 19.00 31.48
C GLU A 304 0.41 18.66 31.79
N VAL A 305 0.04 17.38 31.80
CA VAL A 305 -1.35 16.96 32.06
C VAL A 305 -1.39 16.22 33.39
N ASP A 306 -2.23 16.70 34.31
CA ASP A 306 -2.56 15.97 35.54
C ASP A 306 -3.57 14.87 35.20
N PHE A 307 -3.12 13.61 35.18
CA PHE A 307 -3.96 12.44 34.87
C PHE A 307 -4.98 12.09 35.97
N ALA A 308 -4.88 12.64 37.18
CA ALA A 308 -5.88 12.47 38.23
C ALA A 308 -7.07 13.41 38.03
N THR A 309 -6.81 14.64 37.56
CA THR A 309 -7.86 15.66 37.40
C THR A 309 -8.21 15.97 35.94
N ASN A 310 -7.47 15.43 34.98
CA ASN A 310 -7.48 15.77 33.55
C ASN A 310 -7.30 17.28 33.28
N LYS A 311 -6.61 17.99 34.19
CA LYS A 311 -6.29 19.40 34.03
C LYS A 311 -4.97 19.57 33.31
N SER A 312 -4.95 20.51 32.39
CA SER A 312 -3.75 20.85 31.63
C SER A 312 -3.04 22.04 32.25
N GLY A 313 -1.74 21.86 32.47
CA GLY A 313 -0.78 22.87 32.91
C GLY A 313 -0.04 23.50 31.73
N PRO A 314 1.13 24.11 32.00
CA PRO A 314 1.94 24.77 30.98
C PRO A 314 2.46 23.78 29.92
N VAL A 315 2.85 24.33 28.77
CA VAL A 315 3.61 23.57 27.75
C VAL A 315 5.06 23.43 28.19
N PHE A 316 5.69 22.30 27.88
CA PHE A 316 7.11 22.07 28.19
C PHE A 316 8.03 23.00 27.36
N ASP A 317 9.16 23.41 27.94
CA ASP A 317 10.17 24.24 27.28
C ASP A 317 11.27 23.36 26.66
N PRO A 318 11.44 23.32 25.32
CA PRO A 318 12.48 22.52 24.68
C PRO A 318 13.91 22.99 24.98
N ALA A 319 14.12 24.24 25.39
CA ALA A 319 15.44 24.72 25.79
C ALA A 319 15.82 24.26 27.21
N HIS A 320 14.82 24.10 28.09
CA HIS A 320 14.99 23.74 29.50
C HIS A 320 13.94 22.72 29.97
N PRO A 321 13.93 21.50 29.40
CA PRO A 321 12.95 20.50 29.81
C PRO A 321 13.21 20.03 31.25
N VAL A 322 12.11 19.75 31.98
CA VAL A 322 12.15 19.35 33.38
C VAL A 322 11.39 18.05 33.56
N ASN A 323 11.98 17.11 34.30
CA ASN A 323 11.35 15.83 34.66
C ASN A 323 10.99 15.81 36.16
N GLU A 324 9.72 16.15 36.44
CA GLU A 324 9.14 16.16 37.79
C GLU A 324 8.48 14.83 38.19
N SER A 325 8.55 13.81 37.32
CA SER A 325 7.90 12.54 37.60
C SER A 325 8.34 11.95 38.94
N PRO A 326 7.41 11.41 39.74
CA PRO A 326 7.74 10.70 40.97
C PRO A 326 8.56 9.42 40.71
N ASN A 327 8.62 8.95 39.47
CA ASN A 327 9.41 7.79 39.03
C ASN A 327 10.80 8.18 38.48
N ASN A 328 11.15 9.47 38.47
CA ASN A 328 12.46 9.92 38.01
C ASN A 328 13.54 9.69 39.09
N THR A 329 14.57 8.95 38.73
CA THR A 329 15.77 8.72 39.57
C THR A 329 17.00 9.49 39.08
N GLY A 330 16.85 10.23 37.98
CA GLY A 330 17.89 10.99 37.31
C GLY A 330 17.93 12.46 37.70
N LEU A 331 18.46 13.26 36.78
CA LEU A 331 18.43 14.71 36.85
C LEU A 331 16.99 15.21 36.66
N ARG A 332 16.67 16.28 37.37
CA ARG A 332 15.41 17.02 37.20
C ARG A 332 15.49 17.91 35.98
N ASP A 333 16.53 18.73 35.89
CA ASP A 333 16.77 19.62 34.75
C ASP A 333 17.51 18.84 33.64
N LEU A 334 16.88 18.74 32.46
CA LEU A 334 17.34 17.92 31.36
C LEU A 334 18.12 18.75 30.31
N PRO A 335 19.02 18.13 29.53
CA PRO A 335 19.61 18.79 28.38
C PRO A 335 18.54 19.27 27.38
N ALA A 336 18.80 20.37 26.68
CA ALA A 336 17.90 20.90 25.65
C ALA A 336 17.55 19.84 24.59
N ALA A 337 16.29 19.82 24.18
CA ALA A 337 15.77 18.91 23.17
C ALA A 337 16.22 19.31 21.75
N GLN A 338 16.59 18.34 20.94
CA GLN A 338 16.95 18.50 19.53
C GLN A 338 15.80 18.04 18.64
N PRO A 339 15.47 18.79 17.57
CA PRO A 339 14.37 18.44 16.69
C PRO A 339 14.73 17.25 15.78
N ALA A 340 13.71 16.52 15.33
CA ALA A 340 13.87 15.46 14.36
C ALA A 340 14.35 15.96 12.99
N LEU A 341 15.11 15.11 12.29
CA LEU A 341 15.57 15.38 10.91
C LEU A 341 14.36 15.43 9.97
N ILE A 342 13.49 14.42 10.06
CA ILE A 342 12.23 14.29 9.34
C ILE A 342 11.16 13.86 10.36
N SER A 343 10.00 14.51 10.33
CA SER A 343 8.83 14.05 11.09
C SER A 343 7.56 14.11 10.23
N TYR A 344 6.65 13.17 10.44
CA TYR A 344 5.44 13.07 9.63
C TYR A 344 4.25 12.50 10.41
N PRO A 345 3.05 13.07 10.24
CA PRO A 345 1.82 12.53 10.84
C PRO A 345 1.24 11.38 10.00
N ALA A 346 0.13 10.80 10.50
CA ALA A 346 -0.63 9.81 9.74
C ALA A 346 -1.31 10.45 8.51
N SER A 347 -1.66 11.73 8.60
CA SER A 347 -2.06 12.56 7.47
C SER A 347 -0.84 12.97 6.61
N GLU A 348 -1.10 13.52 5.43
CA GLU A 348 -0.03 14.00 4.57
C GLU A 348 0.75 15.15 5.24
N SER A 349 2.08 15.02 5.31
CA SER A 349 2.95 16.05 5.88
C SER A 349 3.08 17.23 4.92
N LYS A 350 2.86 18.45 5.40
CA LYS A 350 3.10 19.67 4.62
C LYS A 350 4.59 19.87 4.27
N LYS A 351 5.48 19.47 5.18
CA LYS A 351 6.93 19.63 5.03
C LYS A 351 7.54 18.48 4.23
N PHE A 352 7.01 17.27 4.40
CA PHE A 352 7.47 16.05 3.74
C PHE A 352 6.33 15.31 3.03
N PRO A 353 5.69 15.89 1.99
CA PRO A 353 4.60 15.24 1.26
C PRO A 353 4.96 13.85 0.73
N ILE A 354 6.26 13.64 0.45
CA ILE A 354 6.82 12.37 -0.03
C ILE A 354 6.54 11.18 0.90
N MET A 355 6.29 11.44 2.19
CA MET A 355 5.94 10.39 3.15
C MET A 355 4.53 9.84 2.92
N GLY A 356 3.65 10.56 2.23
CA GLY A 356 2.26 10.16 2.02
C GLY A 356 1.42 10.19 3.30
N SER A 357 0.34 9.41 3.33
CA SER A 357 -0.56 9.23 4.48
C SER A 357 -0.79 7.73 4.76
N GLY A 358 -1.29 7.40 5.96
CA GLY A 358 -1.45 6.02 6.44
C GLY A 358 -0.90 5.82 7.85
N GLY A 359 -0.91 4.57 8.33
CA GLY A 359 -0.14 4.16 9.50
C GLY A 359 1.33 4.57 9.42
N ARG A 360 2.03 4.56 10.55
CA ARG A 360 3.44 4.95 10.59
C ARG A 360 4.30 3.97 11.38
N SER A 361 5.50 3.74 10.87
CA SER A 361 6.59 3.08 11.59
C SER A 361 7.90 3.39 10.86
N ALA A 362 8.60 4.43 11.33
CA ALA A 362 9.87 4.89 10.78
C ALA A 362 11.06 3.98 11.17
N MET A 363 11.94 3.66 10.22
CA MET A 363 13.15 2.86 10.44
C MET A 363 14.36 3.36 9.61
N ALA A 364 15.53 3.49 10.23
CA ALA A 364 16.74 3.92 9.53
C ALA A 364 17.55 2.71 9.04
N GLY A 365 18.07 2.81 7.82
CA GLY A 365 18.96 1.82 7.20
C GLY A 365 20.37 2.37 6.94
N PRO A 366 21.22 1.64 6.21
CA PRO A 366 22.63 1.99 6.02
C PRO A 366 22.82 3.23 5.14
N VAL A 367 23.95 3.92 5.34
CA VAL A 367 24.46 4.89 4.36
C VAL A 367 25.30 4.15 3.32
N TYR A 368 25.02 4.35 2.03
CA TYR A 368 25.74 3.66 0.97
C TYR A 368 27.01 4.40 0.58
N TYR A 369 28.17 3.73 0.68
CA TYR A 369 29.41 4.21 0.06
C TYR A 369 29.96 3.15 -0.88
N LYS A 370 30.13 3.50 -2.15
CA LYS A 370 30.65 2.57 -3.16
C LYS A 370 32.06 2.07 -2.84
N SER A 371 32.85 2.90 -2.14
CA SER A 371 34.19 2.55 -1.67
C SER A 371 34.22 1.35 -0.73
N ASP A 372 33.10 1.04 -0.07
CA ASP A 372 33.02 -0.06 0.90
C ASP A 372 32.87 -1.42 0.20
N PHE A 373 32.65 -1.41 -1.12
CA PHE A 373 32.43 -2.60 -1.94
C PHE A 373 33.44 -2.68 -3.11
N PRO A 374 34.76 -2.67 -2.85
CA PRO A 374 35.78 -2.57 -3.90
C PRO A 374 35.79 -3.75 -4.89
N ASN A 375 35.25 -4.91 -4.47
CA ASN A 375 35.18 -6.14 -5.26
C ASN A 375 33.76 -6.48 -5.72
N ALA A 376 32.78 -5.59 -5.52
CA ALA A 376 31.41 -5.83 -5.94
C ALA A 376 31.32 -5.97 -7.46
N LYS A 377 30.61 -7.00 -7.93
CA LYS A 377 30.37 -7.20 -9.37
C LYS A 377 29.38 -6.18 -9.93
N ARG A 378 28.50 -5.67 -9.07
CA ARG A 378 27.38 -4.80 -9.42
C ARG A 378 27.06 -3.83 -8.29
N PRO A 379 28.04 -3.02 -7.85
CA PRO A 379 27.77 -1.99 -6.85
C PRO A 379 26.68 -1.06 -7.37
N PHE A 380 25.86 -0.54 -6.45
CA PHE A 380 24.94 0.53 -6.78
C PHE A 380 25.71 1.73 -7.41
N PRO A 381 25.05 2.51 -8.29
CA PRO A 381 25.71 3.60 -9.00
C PRO A 381 26.12 4.73 -8.06
N ASP A 382 27.08 5.56 -8.51
CA ASP A 382 27.65 6.69 -7.75
C ASP A 382 26.58 7.68 -7.26
N TYR A 383 25.42 7.70 -7.91
CA TYR A 383 24.24 8.46 -7.50
C TYR A 383 23.85 8.24 -6.03
N TYR A 384 24.02 7.03 -5.49
CA TYR A 384 23.67 6.71 -4.09
C TYR A 384 24.82 6.92 -3.11
N ASN A 385 26.01 7.31 -3.58
CA ASN A 385 27.18 7.43 -2.72
C ASN A 385 26.99 8.55 -1.67
N GLY A 386 27.10 8.21 -0.39
CA GLY A 386 26.84 9.08 0.75
C GLY A 386 25.35 9.29 1.07
N LYS A 387 24.42 8.58 0.41
CA LYS A 387 22.99 8.67 0.73
C LYS A 387 22.61 7.70 1.84
N LEU A 388 21.84 8.20 2.81
CA LEU A 388 21.20 7.38 3.84
C LEU A 388 19.97 6.69 3.25
N PHE A 389 19.84 5.38 3.45
CA PHE A 389 18.61 4.66 3.16
C PHE A 389 17.69 4.68 4.37
N LEU A 390 16.42 4.96 4.14
CA LEU A 390 15.35 4.90 5.15
C LEU A 390 14.27 3.95 4.66
N PHE A 391 13.48 3.41 5.57
CA PHE A 391 12.34 2.58 5.23
C PHE A 391 11.19 2.73 6.22
N GLU A 392 10.00 2.49 5.70
CA GLU A 392 8.73 2.71 6.36
C GLU A 392 7.94 1.41 6.32
N TRP A 393 7.72 0.83 7.50
CA TRP A 393 7.16 -0.51 7.62
C TRP A 393 5.66 -0.55 7.28
N MET A 394 4.87 0.43 7.76
CA MET A 394 3.41 0.47 7.55
C MET A 394 3.00 0.82 6.10
N ARG A 395 3.85 1.56 5.39
CA ARG A 395 3.56 2.14 4.07
C ARG A 395 4.33 1.47 2.93
N ASP A 396 5.09 0.41 3.22
CA ASP A 396 5.88 -0.31 2.22
C ASP A 396 6.79 0.61 1.40
N MET A 397 7.56 1.45 2.10
CA MET A 397 8.40 2.46 1.44
C MET A 397 9.87 2.25 1.75
N MET A 398 10.71 2.49 0.75
CA MET A 398 12.13 2.81 0.94
C MET A 398 12.39 4.22 0.41
N LEU A 399 13.28 4.95 1.06
CA LEU A 399 13.67 6.30 0.71
C LEU A 399 15.20 6.45 0.75
N THR A 400 15.70 7.48 0.09
CA THR A 400 17.10 7.92 0.24
C THR A 400 17.17 9.39 0.62
N VAL A 401 18.12 9.73 1.47
CA VAL A 401 18.37 11.10 1.94
C VAL A 401 19.79 11.52 1.54
N SER A 402 19.90 12.69 0.92
CA SER A 402 21.17 13.31 0.54
C SER A 402 21.57 14.35 1.57
N PHE A 403 22.87 14.48 1.82
CA PHE A 403 23.43 15.46 2.76
C PHE A 403 24.47 16.34 2.08
N ASP A 404 24.66 17.56 2.59
CA ASP A 404 25.83 18.37 2.27
C ASP A 404 27.05 17.96 3.11
N GLU A 405 28.18 18.64 2.92
CA GLU A 405 29.43 18.36 3.65
C GLU A 405 29.33 18.59 5.17
N LYS A 406 28.32 19.32 5.64
CA LYS A 406 28.06 19.56 7.07
C LYS A 406 27.12 18.50 7.65
N GLY A 407 26.62 17.58 6.83
CA GLY A 407 25.62 16.59 7.20
C GLY A 407 24.21 17.15 7.29
N ASP A 408 23.94 18.31 6.69
CA ASP A 408 22.58 18.87 6.61
C ASP A 408 21.85 18.27 5.41
N MET A 409 20.58 17.87 5.61
CA MET A 409 19.80 17.23 4.54
C MET A 409 19.53 18.21 3.40
N THR A 410 19.86 17.78 2.18
CA THR A 410 19.65 18.55 0.94
C THR A 410 18.50 18.02 0.10
N ASN A 411 18.22 16.71 0.15
CA ASN A 411 17.17 16.08 -0.63
C ASN A 411 16.65 14.79 0.02
N ILE A 412 15.39 14.43 -0.25
CA ILE A 412 14.78 13.15 0.08
C ILE A 412 13.99 12.60 -1.12
N GLU A 413 14.15 11.32 -1.42
CA GLU A 413 13.57 10.68 -2.61
C GLU A 413 13.04 9.29 -2.29
N ARG A 414 11.97 8.84 -2.98
CA ARG A 414 11.54 7.44 -2.93
C ARG A 414 12.58 6.58 -3.65
N PHE A 415 13.00 5.49 -3.01
CA PHE A 415 13.81 4.45 -3.64
C PHE A 415 12.89 3.33 -4.12
N LEU A 416 12.83 3.14 -5.44
CA LEU A 416 12.02 2.10 -6.10
C LEU A 416 10.54 2.09 -5.66
N PRO A 417 9.79 3.18 -5.87
CA PRO A 417 8.40 3.30 -5.39
C PRO A 417 7.44 2.24 -5.95
N ASP A 418 7.73 1.69 -7.13
CA ASP A 418 6.91 0.66 -7.78
C ASP A 418 7.35 -0.77 -7.43
N LEU A 419 8.39 -0.94 -6.62
CA LEU A 419 8.85 -2.26 -6.19
C LEU A 419 7.93 -2.78 -5.08
N PRO A 420 7.23 -3.91 -5.28
CA PRO A 420 6.34 -4.44 -4.25
C PRO A 420 7.17 -4.95 -3.07
N LEU A 421 6.90 -4.41 -1.87
CA LEU A 421 7.47 -4.84 -0.60
C LEU A 421 6.40 -5.55 0.24
N SER A 422 6.81 -6.18 1.34
CA SER A 422 5.91 -6.61 2.41
C SER A 422 6.52 -6.30 3.76
N HIS A 423 6.25 -5.08 4.23
CA HIS A 423 6.62 -4.54 5.51
C HIS A 423 8.13 -4.68 5.80
N PRO A 424 8.98 -3.87 5.12
CA PRO A 424 10.43 -3.93 5.33
C PRO A 424 10.77 -3.64 6.79
N ILE A 425 11.53 -4.51 7.42
CA ILE A 425 11.85 -4.47 8.88
C ILE A 425 13.33 -4.29 9.16
N ASP A 426 14.18 -4.62 8.19
CA ASP A 426 15.62 -4.38 8.26
C ASP A 426 16.26 -4.34 6.87
N MET A 427 17.41 -3.70 6.75
CA MET A 427 18.19 -3.65 5.52
C MET A 427 19.69 -3.53 5.76
N ALA A 428 20.48 -4.16 4.90
CA ALA A 428 21.93 -4.17 4.98
C ALA A 428 22.54 -4.33 3.58
N PHE A 429 23.66 -3.66 3.32
CA PHE A 429 24.44 -3.95 2.12
C PHE A 429 25.37 -5.14 2.35
N GLY A 430 25.40 -6.06 1.39
CA GLY A 430 26.35 -7.18 1.38
C GLY A 430 27.69 -6.82 0.74
N PRO A 431 28.76 -7.62 0.94
CA PRO A 431 30.07 -7.37 0.34
C PRO A 431 30.05 -7.44 -1.21
N ASN A 432 29.00 -8.01 -1.80
CA ASN A 432 28.73 -8.00 -3.23
C ASN A 432 28.18 -6.66 -3.77
N GLY A 433 27.90 -5.69 -2.90
CA GLY A 433 27.36 -4.38 -3.24
C GLY A 433 25.84 -4.35 -3.46
N ASP A 434 25.15 -5.46 -3.19
CA ASP A 434 23.68 -5.54 -3.26
C ASP A 434 23.04 -5.11 -1.94
N LEU A 435 21.83 -4.57 -2.01
CA LEU A 435 21.01 -4.25 -0.83
C LEU A 435 20.16 -5.46 -0.46
N TYR A 436 20.33 -5.98 0.75
CA TYR A 436 19.47 -7.00 1.34
C TYR A 436 18.37 -6.31 2.14
N VAL A 437 17.16 -6.86 2.08
CA VAL A 437 15.97 -6.37 2.78
C VAL A 437 15.29 -7.56 3.45
N LEU A 438 15.01 -7.45 4.74
CA LEU A 438 14.09 -8.34 5.44
C LEU A 438 12.67 -7.77 5.36
N GLU A 439 11.73 -8.61 4.97
CA GLU A 439 10.30 -8.34 4.89
C GLU A 439 9.60 -9.11 6.00
N TYR A 440 8.95 -8.40 6.93
CA TYR A 440 8.27 -9.00 8.08
C TYR A 440 7.01 -9.77 7.68
N GLY A 441 6.38 -9.40 6.56
CA GLY A 441 5.12 -9.96 6.11
C GLY A 441 3.91 -9.22 6.68
N THR A 442 2.72 -9.55 6.17
CA THR A 442 1.49 -8.79 6.45
C THR A 442 0.93 -8.95 7.87
N GLY A 443 1.28 -10.01 8.59
CA GLY A 443 0.71 -10.30 9.92
C GLY A 443 1.67 -10.04 11.07
N TRP A 444 1.16 -9.45 12.13
CA TRP A 444 1.90 -9.34 13.39
C TRP A 444 1.76 -10.60 14.21
N PHE A 445 2.81 -10.92 14.98
CA PHE A 445 2.81 -12.00 15.96
C PHE A 445 2.48 -13.35 15.34
N THR A 446 2.89 -13.55 14.08
CA THR A 446 2.58 -14.74 13.31
C THR A 446 3.57 -14.96 12.19
N GLN A 447 3.70 -16.22 11.79
CA GLN A 447 4.42 -16.60 10.59
C GLN A 447 3.63 -16.16 9.34
N ASN A 448 4.31 -15.53 8.40
CA ASN A 448 3.70 -14.94 7.21
C ASN A 448 4.21 -15.61 5.94
N ASP A 449 3.31 -16.07 5.06
CA ASP A 449 3.69 -16.64 3.77
C ASP A 449 4.45 -15.64 2.88
N ASP A 450 4.17 -14.35 3.06
CA ASP A 450 4.77 -13.24 2.32
C ASP A 450 5.92 -12.55 3.04
N SER A 451 6.33 -13.04 4.22
CA SER A 451 7.59 -12.65 4.85
C SER A 451 8.77 -13.24 4.09
N ARG A 452 9.81 -12.44 3.83
CA ARG A 452 10.89 -12.79 2.91
C ARG A 452 12.24 -12.26 3.34
N LEU A 453 13.29 -12.98 2.95
CA LEU A 453 14.62 -12.42 2.76
C LEU A 453 14.77 -12.08 1.28
N VAL A 454 15.03 -10.81 1.00
CA VAL A 454 15.12 -10.26 -0.36
C VAL A 454 16.50 -9.67 -0.60
N ARG A 455 16.98 -9.78 -1.83
CA ARG A 455 18.15 -9.07 -2.33
C ARG A 455 17.77 -8.21 -3.53
N ILE A 456 18.15 -6.94 -3.50
CA ILE A 456 17.95 -5.97 -4.57
C ILE A 456 19.27 -5.82 -5.32
N GLU A 457 19.29 -6.27 -6.55
CA GLU A 457 20.46 -6.28 -7.43
C GLU A 457 20.39 -5.12 -8.42
N TYR A 458 21.49 -4.42 -8.65
CA TYR A 458 21.59 -3.38 -9.68
C TYR A 458 22.17 -3.95 -10.99
N ASN A 459 21.54 -3.65 -12.12
CA ASN A 459 22.08 -3.92 -13.46
C ASN A 459 22.49 -2.60 -14.14
N GLY A 460 23.78 -2.27 -14.03
CA GLY A 460 24.41 -1.19 -14.80
C GLY A 460 24.79 -1.58 -16.23
N GLY A 461 24.64 -2.85 -16.61
CA GLY A 461 24.94 -3.37 -17.94
C GLY A 461 23.73 -3.36 -18.87
N ASN A 462 23.79 -4.22 -19.90
CA ASN A 462 22.72 -4.42 -20.86
C ASN A 462 21.51 -5.13 -20.22
N ARG A 463 20.28 -4.72 -20.57
CA ARG A 463 19.03 -5.32 -20.08
C ARG A 463 18.42 -6.21 -21.14
N LYS A 464 17.66 -7.21 -20.70
CA LYS A 464 16.90 -8.06 -21.60
C LYS A 464 15.72 -7.30 -22.21
N PRO A 465 15.31 -7.62 -23.45
CA PRO A 465 14.09 -7.08 -24.03
C PRO A 465 12.84 -7.41 -23.20
N ALA A 466 11.95 -6.44 -23.02
CA ALA A 466 10.63 -6.63 -22.42
C ALA A 466 9.66 -7.18 -23.48
N VAL A 467 9.55 -8.50 -23.55
CA VAL A 467 8.75 -9.19 -24.59
C VAL A 467 7.26 -9.18 -24.27
N GLN A 468 6.47 -8.70 -25.22
CA GLN A 468 5.00 -8.81 -25.26
C GLN A 468 4.60 -9.71 -26.42
N ALA A 469 3.63 -10.59 -26.17
CA ALA A 469 3.17 -11.57 -27.15
C ALA A 469 1.65 -11.70 -27.05
N THR A 470 0.95 -11.43 -28.15
CA THR A 470 -0.51 -11.57 -28.23
C THR A 470 -0.92 -12.37 -29.47
N VAL A 471 -2.17 -12.84 -29.45
CA VAL A 471 -2.82 -13.49 -30.59
C VAL A 471 -4.26 -12.98 -30.66
N ASP A 472 -4.77 -12.74 -31.85
CA ASP A 472 -6.15 -12.30 -32.09
C ASP A 472 -7.18 -13.36 -31.66
N GLN A 473 -6.88 -14.64 -31.86
CA GLN A 473 -7.72 -15.77 -31.49
C GLN A 473 -6.90 -16.87 -30.81
N LYS A 474 -7.25 -17.20 -29.56
CA LYS A 474 -6.58 -18.28 -28.80
C LYS A 474 -7.16 -19.65 -29.11
N ALA A 475 -8.36 -19.72 -29.68
CA ALA A 475 -9.00 -20.97 -30.03
C ALA A 475 -9.98 -20.81 -31.21
N GLY A 476 -10.23 -21.91 -31.92
CA GLY A 476 -11.18 -21.94 -33.04
C GLY A 476 -11.15 -23.26 -33.78
N ALA A 477 -12.18 -23.52 -34.59
CA ALA A 477 -12.23 -24.70 -35.45
C ALA A 477 -11.15 -24.65 -36.55
N VAL A 478 -10.65 -25.81 -36.98
CA VAL A 478 -9.70 -25.87 -38.10
C VAL A 478 -10.41 -25.75 -39.46
N PRO A 479 -9.79 -25.08 -40.48
CA PRO A 479 -8.52 -24.35 -40.39
C PRO A 479 -8.67 -23.05 -39.59
N LEU A 480 -7.82 -22.87 -38.57
CA LEU A 480 -7.78 -21.68 -37.71
C LEU A 480 -6.60 -20.80 -38.13
N THR A 481 -6.89 -19.63 -38.70
CA THR A 481 -5.87 -18.61 -38.98
C THR A 481 -5.78 -17.65 -37.80
N VAL A 482 -4.56 -17.41 -37.32
CA VAL A 482 -4.28 -16.47 -36.24
C VAL A 482 -3.25 -15.44 -36.67
N HIS A 483 -3.38 -14.24 -36.13
CA HIS A 483 -2.43 -13.15 -36.22
C HIS A 483 -1.65 -13.06 -34.91
N LEU A 484 -0.38 -13.49 -34.95
CA LEU A 484 0.53 -13.34 -33.83
C LEU A 484 1.10 -11.92 -33.84
N SER A 485 1.25 -11.32 -32.67
CA SER A 485 1.76 -9.96 -32.54
C SER A 485 2.78 -9.86 -31.41
N SER A 486 3.84 -9.11 -31.67
CA SER A 486 4.85 -8.70 -30.70
C SER A 486 4.69 -7.23 -30.29
N ALA A 487 3.60 -6.57 -30.68
CA ALA A 487 3.32 -5.17 -30.37
C ALA A 487 3.42 -4.92 -28.85
N GLY A 488 4.13 -3.84 -28.49
CA GLY A 488 4.45 -3.51 -27.10
C GLY A 488 5.79 -4.08 -26.60
N THR A 489 6.44 -4.96 -27.38
CA THR A 489 7.82 -5.41 -27.09
C THR A 489 8.79 -4.25 -27.26
N GLN A 490 9.65 -4.05 -26.25
CA GLN A 490 10.61 -2.94 -26.24
C GLN A 490 11.94 -3.38 -25.65
N ASP A 491 13.02 -2.75 -26.11
CA ASP A 491 14.32 -2.82 -25.46
C ASP A 491 14.51 -1.55 -24.61
N ALA A 492 14.86 -1.73 -23.34
CA ALA A 492 15.00 -0.59 -22.44
C ALA A 492 16.27 0.24 -22.71
N ASP A 493 17.28 -0.36 -23.35
CA ASP A 493 18.53 0.31 -23.73
C ASP A 493 18.47 0.88 -25.16
N GLY A 494 17.33 0.75 -25.84
CA GLY A 494 17.11 1.24 -27.20
C GLY A 494 17.80 0.40 -28.28
N ASP A 495 18.26 -0.81 -27.93
CA ASP A 495 18.95 -1.67 -28.88
C ASP A 495 17.98 -2.24 -29.94
N PRO A 496 18.43 -2.41 -31.20
CA PRO A 496 17.64 -3.11 -32.22
C PRO A 496 17.28 -4.54 -31.81
N LEU A 497 16.05 -4.97 -32.13
CA LEU A 497 15.50 -6.27 -31.73
C LEU A 497 15.35 -7.23 -32.91
N THR A 498 15.66 -8.50 -32.68
CA THR A 498 15.40 -9.62 -33.60
C THR A 498 14.33 -10.55 -33.04
N TYR A 499 13.34 -10.93 -33.86
CA TYR A 499 12.17 -11.70 -33.44
C TYR A 499 12.17 -13.11 -34.03
N GLN A 500 11.73 -14.08 -33.25
CA GLN A 500 11.52 -15.46 -33.70
C GLN A 500 10.33 -16.08 -32.97
N TRP A 501 9.32 -16.50 -33.72
CA TRP A 501 8.23 -17.33 -33.24
C TRP A 501 8.51 -18.80 -33.50
N LYS A 502 8.34 -19.63 -32.47
CA LYS A 502 8.42 -21.09 -32.57
C LYS A 502 7.07 -21.70 -32.20
N ILE A 503 6.39 -22.30 -33.17
CA ILE A 503 5.08 -22.93 -32.99
C ILE A 503 5.26 -24.45 -32.92
N SER A 504 4.88 -25.05 -31.80
CA SER A 504 5.07 -26.49 -31.54
C SER A 504 3.77 -27.14 -31.05
N PRO A 505 3.39 -28.34 -31.54
CA PRO A 505 2.33 -29.13 -30.93
C PRO A 505 2.71 -29.55 -29.50
N LYS A 506 1.77 -29.51 -28.54
CA LYS A 506 2.01 -30.00 -27.17
C LYS A 506 2.31 -31.49 -27.10
N THR A 507 1.79 -32.28 -28.05
CA THR A 507 2.00 -33.73 -28.14
C THR A 507 3.38 -34.12 -28.67
N GLY A 508 4.25 -33.14 -28.94
CA GLY A 508 5.53 -33.36 -29.62
C GLY A 508 5.40 -33.35 -31.15
N GLY A 509 6.48 -32.98 -31.83
CA GLY A 509 6.55 -32.83 -33.29
C GLY A 509 7.59 -31.80 -33.72
N GLN A 510 7.82 -31.70 -35.03
CA GLN A 510 8.73 -30.69 -35.57
C GLN A 510 8.10 -29.29 -35.42
N PRO A 511 8.81 -28.33 -34.79
CA PRO A 511 8.32 -26.98 -34.62
C PRO A 511 8.39 -26.20 -35.94
N VAL A 512 7.44 -25.29 -36.16
CA VAL A 512 7.52 -24.29 -37.22
C VAL A 512 8.20 -23.04 -36.66
N VAL A 513 9.15 -22.48 -37.39
CA VAL A 513 9.89 -21.28 -37.00
C VAL A 513 9.56 -20.14 -37.97
N LEU A 514 9.20 -18.98 -37.45
CA LEU A 514 8.88 -17.76 -38.21
C LEU A 514 9.72 -16.61 -37.63
N ASN A 515 10.41 -15.84 -38.47
CA ASN A 515 11.34 -14.79 -38.01
C ASN A 515 10.77 -13.36 -38.13
N GLU A 516 9.46 -13.26 -38.35
CA GLU A 516 8.75 -11.98 -38.45
C GLU A 516 8.28 -11.53 -37.06
N ALA A 517 8.16 -10.22 -36.85
CA ALA A 517 7.64 -9.67 -35.61
C ALA A 517 6.15 -10.03 -35.37
N ASN A 518 5.33 -9.97 -36.43
CA ASN A 518 3.88 -10.17 -36.38
C ASN A 518 3.40 -11.15 -37.47
N PRO A 519 3.76 -12.44 -37.40
CA PRO A 519 3.42 -13.40 -38.44
C PRO A 519 1.95 -13.81 -38.40
N VAL A 520 1.44 -14.26 -39.54
CA VAL A 520 0.14 -14.94 -39.67
C VAL A 520 0.37 -16.44 -39.82
N PHE A 521 -0.35 -17.26 -39.05
CA PHE A 521 -0.22 -18.72 -39.11
C PHE A 521 -1.57 -19.42 -39.15
N THR A 522 -1.70 -20.45 -40.00
CA THR A 522 -2.93 -21.24 -40.13
C THR A 522 -2.72 -22.66 -39.59
N PHE A 523 -3.41 -22.97 -38.50
CA PHE A 523 -3.49 -24.33 -37.95
C PHE A 523 -4.51 -25.16 -38.74
N ARG A 524 -4.04 -26.24 -39.38
CA ARG A 524 -4.87 -27.14 -40.19
C ARG A 524 -5.24 -28.46 -39.50
N LYS A 525 -4.54 -28.80 -38.41
CA LYS A 525 -4.75 -30.04 -37.66
C LYS A 525 -5.27 -29.73 -36.26
N PRO A 526 -6.32 -30.42 -35.77
CA PRO A 526 -6.76 -30.29 -34.40
C PRO A 526 -5.63 -30.58 -33.41
N GLY A 527 -5.50 -29.79 -32.36
CA GLY A 527 -4.45 -29.93 -31.36
C GLY A 527 -4.28 -28.71 -30.47
N GLN A 528 -3.59 -28.91 -29.35
CA GLN A 528 -3.05 -27.82 -28.53
C GLN A 528 -1.64 -27.48 -29.01
N TYR A 529 -1.39 -26.21 -29.24
CA TYR A 529 -0.12 -25.68 -29.72
C TYR A 529 0.45 -24.66 -28.74
N LYS A 530 1.77 -24.55 -28.72
CA LYS A 530 2.54 -23.52 -28.03
C LYS A 530 3.20 -22.65 -29.08
N ALA A 531 2.90 -21.35 -29.09
CA ALA A 531 3.63 -20.35 -29.87
C ALA A 531 4.56 -19.58 -28.93
N VAL A 532 5.87 -19.76 -29.09
CA VAL A 532 6.87 -19.09 -28.25
C VAL A 532 7.52 -17.98 -29.06
N LEU A 533 7.30 -16.73 -28.65
CA LEU A 533 8.06 -15.58 -29.14
C LEU A 533 9.40 -15.52 -28.39
N SER A 534 10.49 -15.46 -29.15
CA SER A 534 11.85 -15.20 -28.72
C SER A 534 12.29 -13.87 -29.28
N VAL A 535 12.77 -12.96 -28.43
CA VAL A 535 13.28 -11.65 -28.84
C VAL A 535 14.71 -11.52 -28.33
N THR A 536 15.62 -11.13 -29.21
CA THR A 536 17.05 -10.97 -28.89
C THR A 536 17.48 -9.54 -29.25
N ASP A 537 18.19 -8.88 -28.34
CA ASP A 537 18.79 -7.57 -28.61
C ASP A 537 20.10 -7.69 -29.41
N ALA A 538 20.64 -6.55 -29.84
CA ALA A 538 21.87 -6.47 -30.63
C ALA A 538 23.12 -6.93 -29.86
N LYS A 539 23.09 -6.96 -28.53
CA LYS A 539 24.19 -7.41 -27.67
C LYS A 539 24.03 -8.89 -27.24
N GLY A 540 23.00 -9.57 -27.74
CA GLY A 540 22.77 -10.99 -27.60
C GLY A 540 21.94 -11.41 -26.38
N LEU A 541 21.40 -10.50 -25.57
CA LEU A 541 20.47 -10.91 -24.51
C LEU A 541 19.11 -11.26 -25.12
N LYS A 542 18.52 -12.33 -24.60
CA LYS A 542 17.31 -12.95 -25.14
C LYS A 542 16.27 -13.13 -24.05
N GLU A 543 15.02 -12.86 -24.39
CA GLU A 543 13.85 -13.11 -23.54
C GLU A 543 12.72 -13.76 -24.35
N THR A 544 11.83 -14.49 -23.68
CA THR A 544 10.78 -15.27 -24.37
C THR A 544 9.39 -15.15 -23.74
N ARG A 545 8.34 -15.32 -24.54
CA ARG A 545 6.94 -15.40 -24.09
C ARG A 545 6.21 -16.52 -24.82
N GLU A 546 5.37 -17.26 -24.10
CA GLU A 546 4.59 -18.38 -24.64
C GLU A 546 3.10 -18.01 -24.71
N ILE A 547 2.45 -18.38 -25.81
CA ILE A 547 1.00 -18.34 -25.99
C ILE A 547 0.49 -19.76 -26.27
N GLY A 548 -0.51 -20.20 -25.50
CA GLY A 548 -1.25 -21.42 -25.79
C GLY A 548 -2.34 -21.16 -26.83
N ILE A 549 -2.41 -22.00 -27.87
CA ILE A 549 -3.43 -21.92 -28.92
C ILE A 549 -4.12 -23.29 -29.07
N MET A 550 -5.44 -23.29 -29.17
CA MET A 550 -6.27 -24.48 -29.32
C MET A 550 -6.96 -24.48 -30.69
N ALA A 551 -6.41 -25.24 -31.64
CA ALA A 551 -7.01 -25.37 -32.96
C ALA A 551 -7.85 -26.64 -33.01
N GLY A 552 -9.12 -26.55 -33.38
CA GLY A 552 -10.03 -27.69 -33.54
C GLY A 552 -11.25 -27.71 -32.63
N ASN A 553 -11.45 -26.72 -31.76
CA ASN A 553 -12.70 -26.52 -31.00
C ASN A 553 -13.08 -25.04 -31.07
N GLN A 554 -14.25 -24.70 -31.61
CA GLN A 554 -14.68 -23.31 -31.73
C GLN A 554 -15.26 -22.83 -30.39
N PRO A 555 -14.84 -21.67 -29.83
CA PRO A 555 -15.50 -21.11 -28.68
C PRO A 555 -17.00 -20.87 -28.95
N PRO A 556 -17.90 -21.21 -28.00
CA PRO A 556 -19.32 -20.96 -28.17
C PRO A 556 -19.64 -19.48 -28.35
N GLN A 557 -20.67 -19.19 -29.14
CA GLN A 557 -21.25 -17.86 -29.24
C GLN A 557 -22.47 -17.78 -28.33
N VAL A 558 -22.41 -16.90 -27.32
CA VAL A 558 -23.52 -16.64 -26.39
C VAL A 558 -23.97 -15.21 -26.62
N SER A 559 -25.26 -15.01 -26.91
CA SER A 559 -25.86 -13.69 -27.02
C SER A 559 -27.04 -13.56 -26.07
N LEU A 560 -27.15 -12.40 -25.46
CA LEU A 560 -28.25 -12.04 -24.57
C LEU A 560 -29.04 -10.89 -25.23
N LEU A 561 -30.29 -11.18 -25.52
CA LEU A 561 -31.24 -10.30 -26.18
C LEU A 561 -32.29 -9.86 -25.17
N THR A 562 -32.73 -8.61 -25.25
CA THR A 562 -33.89 -8.09 -24.51
C THR A 562 -34.88 -7.46 -25.48
N LYS A 563 -36.18 -7.51 -25.13
CA LYS A 563 -37.19 -6.68 -25.81
C LYS A 563 -37.27 -5.35 -25.10
N GLY A 564 -37.02 -4.27 -25.83
CA GLY A 564 -37.01 -2.91 -25.29
C GLY A 564 -35.61 -2.31 -25.23
N ASN A 565 -35.44 -1.32 -24.36
CA ASN A 565 -34.23 -0.53 -24.27
C ASN A 565 -33.05 -1.37 -23.75
N ARG A 566 -31.88 -1.25 -24.38
CA ARG A 566 -30.66 -1.98 -24.00
C ARG A 566 -29.73 -1.20 -23.08
N SER A 567 -30.05 0.06 -22.77
CA SER A 567 -29.29 0.92 -21.86
C SER A 567 -29.97 1.10 -20.51
N PHE A 568 -31.30 1.06 -20.46
CA PHE A 568 -32.09 1.40 -19.29
C PHE A 568 -33.13 0.33 -18.97
N TYR A 569 -33.44 0.16 -17.68
CA TYR A 569 -34.66 -0.50 -17.22
C TYR A 569 -35.66 0.54 -16.73
N PHE A 570 -36.97 0.32 -16.88
CA PHE A 570 -37.99 1.29 -16.45
C PHE A 570 -38.86 0.71 -15.33
N SER A 571 -39.10 1.50 -14.28
CA SER A 571 -39.94 1.08 -13.15
C SER A 571 -41.32 0.60 -13.61
N GLY A 572 -41.76 -0.55 -13.12
CA GLY A 572 -43.04 -1.17 -13.49
C GLY A 572 -43.06 -1.82 -14.89
N GLN A 573 -41.98 -1.73 -15.67
CA GLN A 573 -41.83 -2.48 -16.92
C GLN A 573 -40.91 -3.68 -16.70
N PRO A 574 -41.42 -4.92 -16.82
CA PRO A 574 -40.56 -6.08 -16.69
C PRO A 574 -39.64 -6.23 -17.90
N ILE A 575 -38.52 -6.92 -17.72
CA ILE A 575 -37.53 -7.12 -18.79
C ILE A 575 -37.73 -8.50 -19.40
N ASP A 576 -38.21 -8.53 -20.64
CA ASP A 576 -38.22 -9.75 -21.45
C ASP A 576 -36.81 -9.98 -22.00
N TYR A 577 -36.21 -11.10 -21.62
CA TYR A 577 -34.89 -11.51 -22.10
C TYR A 577 -34.93 -12.89 -22.77
N GLN A 578 -34.00 -13.09 -23.70
CA GLN A 578 -33.77 -14.35 -24.37
C GLN A 578 -32.27 -14.54 -24.59
N VAL A 579 -31.76 -15.71 -24.22
CA VAL A 579 -30.39 -16.13 -24.50
C VAL A 579 -30.39 -17.00 -25.74
N THR A 580 -29.51 -16.71 -26.69
CA THR A 580 -29.18 -17.60 -27.80
C THR A 580 -27.78 -18.12 -27.62
N VAL A 581 -27.62 -19.44 -27.75
CA VAL A 581 -26.31 -20.09 -27.75
C VAL A 581 -26.18 -20.88 -29.04
N SER A 582 -25.07 -20.66 -29.74
CA SER A 582 -24.67 -21.46 -30.89
C SER A 582 -23.20 -21.82 -30.77
N ASP A 583 -22.91 -23.07 -31.00
CA ASP A 583 -21.59 -23.66 -31.02
C ASP A 583 -21.45 -24.48 -32.30
N LYS A 584 -20.26 -24.46 -32.92
CA LYS A 584 -20.07 -25.10 -34.23
C LYS A 584 -20.10 -26.62 -34.10
N GLU A 585 -19.67 -27.17 -32.97
CA GLU A 585 -19.55 -28.59 -32.71
C GLU A 585 -20.76 -29.15 -31.93
N ASP A 586 -21.24 -28.42 -30.93
CA ASP A 586 -22.35 -28.84 -30.07
C ASP A 586 -23.74 -28.51 -30.63
N GLY A 587 -23.82 -27.66 -31.65
CA GLY A 587 -25.08 -27.19 -32.23
C GLY A 587 -25.61 -25.94 -31.54
N SER A 588 -26.92 -25.79 -31.37
CA SER A 588 -27.50 -24.56 -30.83
C SER A 588 -28.72 -24.84 -29.95
N LEU A 589 -29.14 -23.83 -29.20
CA LEU A 589 -30.45 -23.85 -28.54
C LEU A 589 -31.58 -24.01 -29.59
N ALA A 590 -31.43 -23.39 -30.76
CA ALA A 590 -32.45 -23.39 -31.81
C ALA A 590 -32.65 -24.76 -32.47
N ASN A 591 -31.60 -25.57 -32.60
CA ASN A 591 -31.68 -26.92 -33.17
C ASN A 591 -31.83 -28.03 -32.10
N GLY A 592 -31.98 -27.64 -30.82
CA GLY A 592 -32.23 -28.55 -29.71
C GLY A 592 -31.03 -29.41 -29.27
N ARG A 593 -29.84 -29.22 -29.84
CA ARG A 593 -28.63 -29.99 -29.47
C ARG A 593 -27.93 -29.43 -28.22
N ILE A 594 -28.08 -28.14 -27.97
CA ILE A 594 -27.78 -27.52 -26.67
C ILE A 594 -29.08 -27.44 -25.90
N LEU A 595 -29.13 -28.04 -24.70
CA LEU A 595 -30.32 -28.04 -23.86
C LEU A 595 -30.36 -26.77 -22.99
N PRO A 596 -31.55 -26.19 -22.74
CA PRO A 596 -31.70 -24.99 -21.90
C PRO A 596 -31.01 -25.07 -20.53
N GLN A 597 -31.02 -26.25 -19.90
CA GLN A 597 -30.43 -26.45 -18.57
C GLN A 597 -28.90 -26.37 -18.56
N GLN A 598 -28.26 -26.39 -19.73
CA GLN A 598 -26.81 -26.29 -19.87
C GLN A 598 -26.31 -24.84 -19.96
N VAL A 599 -27.23 -23.88 -20.03
CA VAL A 599 -26.90 -22.44 -20.12
C VAL A 599 -27.15 -21.80 -18.77
N ALA A 600 -26.13 -21.15 -18.22
CA ALA A 600 -26.24 -20.44 -16.95
C ALA A 600 -26.63 -18.98 -17.19
N VAL A 601 -27.74 -18.55 -16.61
CA VAL A 601 -28.29 -17.19 -16.71
C VAL A 601 -28.49 -16.63 -15.31
N ARG A 602 -28.01 -15.40 -15.08
CA ARG A 602 -28.09 -14.71 -13.80
C ARG A 602 -28.47 -13.24 -14.01
N ALA A 603 -29.17 -12.67 -13.05
CA ALA A 603 -29.44 -11.23 -12.99
C ALA A 603 -29.17 -10.75 -11.56
N ALA A 604 -28.45 -9.65 -11.40
CA ALA A 604 -28.16 -9.04 -10.11
C ALA A 604 -27.99 -7.54 -10.23
N TYR A 605 -28.38 -6.81 -9.19
CA TYR A 605 -28.13 -5.36 -9.09
C TYR A 605 -26.71 -5.09 -8.59
N GLN A 606 -26.06 -4.09 -9.16
CA GLN A 606 -24.72 -3.60 -8.80
C GLN A 606 -24.77 -2.10 -8.53
N ASP A 607 -24.11 -1.62 -7.48
CA ASP A 607 -24.15 -0.21 -7.07
C ASP A 607 -23.71 0.76 -8.20
N GLU A 608 -24.32 1.95 -8.22
CA GLU A 608 -23.97 3.02 -9.17
C GLU A 608 -22.54 3.53 -8.91
N GLY A 609 -21.65 3.39 -9.89
CA GLY A 609 -20.24 3.77 -9.81
C GLY A 609 -19.25 2.61 -9.83
N ALA A 610 -19.72 1.36 -9.79
CA ALA A 610 -18.89 0.21 -10.12
C ALA A 610 -18.42 0.28 -11.59
N ALA A 611 -17.15 -0.07 -11.85
CA ALA A 611 -16.60 -0.07 -13.21
C ALA A 611 -17.48 -0.95 -14.13
N PRO A 612 -17.84 -0.48 -15.34
CA PRO A 612 -18.66 -1.27 -16.25
C PRO A 612 -17.99 -2.61 -16.54
N ALA A 613 -18.76 -3.69 -16.49
CA ALA A 613 -18.28 -5.01 -16.89
C ALA A 613 -17.85 -4.97 -18.36
N GLU A 614 -16.56 -5.12 -18.64
CA GLU A 614 -16.06 -5.28 -20.00
C GLU A 614 -16.74 -6.48 -20.67
N SER A 615 -17.28 -6.27 -21.87
CA SER A 615 -17.67 -7.37 -22.76
C SER A 615 -16.38 -7.92 -23.39
N GLY A 616 -15.83 -8.99 -22.81
CA GLY A 616 -14.61 -9.60 -23.32
C GLY A 616 -14.63 -11.11 -23.14
N HIS A 617 -14.26 -11.84 -24.18
CA HIS A 617 -14.01 -13.28 -24.15
C HIS A 617 -12.83 -13.59 -23.22
N LYS A 618 -13.12 -13.71 -21.92
CA LYS A 618 -12.12 -14.06 -20.92
C LYS A 618 -12.14 -15.57 -20.74
N TYR A 619 -11.18 -16.21 -21.40
CA TYR A 619 -10.72 -17.54 -21.03
C TYR A 619 -10.30 -17.51 -19.57
N ALA A 620 -10.87 -18.40 -18.76
CA ALA A 620 -10.74 -18.36 -17.31
C ALA A 620 -9.27 -18.45 -16.85
N GLU A 621 -8.76 -17.35 -16.31
CA GLU A 621 -7.83 -17.28 -15.16
C GLU A 621 -7.78 -15.81 -14.68
N ALA A 622 -8.71 -15.43 -13.78
CA ALA A 622 -8.61 -14.35 -12.78
C ALA A 622 -10.00 -14.05 -12.19
N GLU A 623 -10.15 -14.25 -10.87
CA GLU A 623 -11.30 -13.83 -10.07
C GLU A 623 -11.44 -12.29 -10.05
N TYR A 624 -12.65 -11.76 -10.20
CA TYR A 624 -12.92 -10.32 -10.07
C TYR A 624 -13.29 -9.97 -8.63
N LEU A 625 -12.41 -9.22 -7.97
CA LEU A 625 -12.59 -8.68 -6.61
C LEU A 625 -13.64 -7.55 -6.61
N SER A 626 -14.44 -7.42 -5.53
CA SER A 626 -15.39 -6.30 -5.34
C SER A 626 -14.68 -4.95 -5.08
N THR A 627 -15.36 -3.79 -5.21
CA THR A 627 -14.77 -2.46 -4.91
C THR A 627 -14.20 -2.38 -3.50
N GLY A 628 -14.95 -2.82 -2.48
CA GLY A 628 -14.47 -2.89 -1.11
C GLY A 628 -13.28 -3.83 -0.93
N GLN A 629 -13.23 -4.93 -1.69
CA GLN A 629 -12.08 -5.84 -1.70
C GLN A 629 -10.86 -5.21 -2.38
N SER A 630 -11.03 -4.49 -3.49
CA SER A 630 -9.94 -3.77 -4.18
C SER A 630 -9.35 -2.66 -3.30
N LEU A 631 -10.20 -1.93 -2.59
CA LEU A 631 -9.77 -0.93 -1.60
C LEU A 631 -9.05 -1.60 -0.42
N MET A 632 -9.56 -2.73 0.07
CA MET A 632 -8.90 -3.53 1.10
C MET A 632 -7.54 -4.06 0.63
N GLU A 633 -7.41 -4.44 -0.64
CA GLU A 633 -6.14 -4.89 -1.21
C GLU A 633 -5.09 -3.78 -1.33
N LYS A 634 -5.51 -2.52 -1.32
CA LYS A 634 -4.62 -1.34 -1.43
C LYS A 634 -4.44 -0.60 -0.11
N SER A 635 -5.07 -1.04 0.98
CA SER A 635 -4.98 -0.39 2.26
C SER A 635 -3.96 -1.05 3.19
N ASP A 636 -3.48 -0.25 4.13
CA ASP A 636 -2.66 -0.64 5.27
C ASP A 636 -3.46 -1.42 6.34
N CYS A 637 -4.79 -1.56 6.21
CA CYS A 637 -5.60 -2.37 7.11
C CYS A 637 -5.12 -3.84 7.17
N LYS A 638 -4.57 -4.34 6.05
CA LYS A 638 -4.01 -5.69 5.96
C LYS A 638 -2.77 -5.90 6.82
N ALA A 639 -2.11 -4.82 7.24
CA ALA A 639 -1.02 -4.89 8.21
C ALA A 639 -1.53 -5.46 9.54
N CYS A 640 -2.76 -5.14 9.98
CA CYS A 640 -3.25 -5.52 11.31
C CYS A 640 -4.41 -6.52 11.29
N HIS A 641 -5.05 -6.74 10.13
CA HIS A 641 -6.24 -7.57 9.97
C HIS A 641 -6.10 -8.55 8.80
N PHE A 642 -6.37 -9.83 9.04
CA PHE A 642 -6.54 -10.82 7.97
C PHE A 642 -8.00 -11.12 7.70
N VAL A 643 -8.28 -11.74 6.55
CA VAL A 643 -9.62 -12.18 6.17
C VAL A 643 -10.16 -13.16 7.21
N ASP A 644 -9.43 -14.24 7.51
CA ASP A 644 -9.93 -15.41 8.23
C ASP A 644 -9.17 -15.78 9.51
N LYS A 645 -8.05 -15.10 9.81
CA LYS A 645 -7.24 -15.31 11.01
C LYS A 645 -7.04 -14.03 11.82
N LYS A 646 -6.83 -14.16 13.14
CA LYS A 646 -6.55 -13.02 14.02
C LYS A 646 -5.08 -12.58 13.86
N SER A 647 -4.82 -11.27 13.96
CA SER A 647 -3.47 -10.69 14.11
C SER A 647 -3.48 -9.67 15.28
N VAL A 648 -2.99 -8.43 15.09
CA VAL A 648 -3.18 -7.33 16.08
C VAL A 648 -4.66 -7.04 16.25
N GLY A 649 -5.36 -6.92 15.14
CA GLY A 649 -6.81 -6.79 15.07
C GLY A 649 -7.53 -8.14 14.90
N PRO A 650 -8.85 -8.19 15.14
CA PRO A 650 -9.68 -9.36 14.83
C PRO A 650 -9.67 -9.69 13.33
N ALA A 651 -9.95 -10.95 12.99
CA ALA A 651 -10.12 -11.33 11.59
C ALA A 651 -11.35 -10.62 10.98
N PHE A 652 -11.31 -10.27 9.70
CA PHE A 652 -12.47 -9.64 9.04
C PHE A 652 -13.70 -10.54 9.09
N VAL A 653 -13.58 -11.86 9.00
CA VAL A 653 -14.70 -12.80 9.22
C VAL A 653 -15.27 -12.72 10.63
N GLU A 654 -14.46 -12.44 11.66
CA GLU A 654 -14.93 -12.29 13.03
C GLU A 654 -15.68 -10.97 13.20
N VAL A 655 -15.15 -9.88 12.61
CA VAL A 655 -15.84 -8.60 12.53
C VAL A 655 -17.18 -8.78 11.81
N ALA A 656 -17.19 -9.43 10.66
CA ALA A 656 -18.40 -9.74 9.89
C ALA A 656 -19.42 -10.53 10.72
N ARG A 657 -18.96 -11.50 11.52
CA ARG A 657 -19.81 -12.37 12.33
C ARG A 657 -20.35 -11.64 13.57
N LYS A 658 -19.55 -10.80 14.26
CA LYS A 658 -19.97 -10.03 15.43
C LYS A 658 -21.01 -8.97 15.08
N TYR A 659 -20.85 -8.32 13.93
CA TYR A 659 -21.73 -7.25 13.47
C TYR A 659 -22.80 -7.74 12.48
N LYS A 660 -22.98 -9.07 12.35
CA LYS A 660 -23.98 -9.67 11.46
C LYS A 660 -25.38 -9.24 11.87
N GLY A 661 -26.08 -8.54 10.97
CA GLY A 661 -27.44 -8.08 11.20
C GLY A 661 -27.56 -6.77 12.00
N ASP A 662 -26.44 -6.13 12.35
CA ASP A 662 -26.46 -4.78 12.96
C ASP A 662 -26.61 -3.71 11.86
N ALA A 663 -27.74 -3.00 11.88
CA ALA A 663 -28.05 -1.93 10.93
C ALA A 663 -27.08 -0.74 11.01
N ASN A 664 -26.36 -0.57 12.14
CA ASN A 664 -25.41 0.51 12.36
C ASN A 664 -23.94 0.07 12.16
N ALA A 665 -23.70 -1.19 11.77
CA ALA A 665 -22.36 -1.75 11.64
C ALA A 665 -21.47 -0.91 10.71
N VAL A 666 -21.98 -0.53 9.53
CA VAL A 666 -21.20 0.24 8.54
C VAL A 666 -20.77 1.59 9.11
N ALA A 667 -21.68 2.35 9.71
CA ALA A 667 -21.38 3.68 10.24
C ALA A 667 -20.47 3.64 11.48
N SER A 668 -20.70 2.68 12.39
CA SER A 668 -19.91 2.55 13.62
C SER A 668 -18.49 2.07 13.36
N LEU A 669 -18.32 1.03 12.52
CA LEU A 669 -17.01 0.54 12.11
C LEU A 669 -16.26 1.57 11.27
N SER A 670 -16.94 2.27 10.35
CA SER A 670 -16.27 3.31 9.54
C SER A 670 -15.74 4.46 10.39
N ASN A 671 -16.54 4.94 11.35
CA ASN A 671 -16.07 5.96 12.29
C ASN A 671 -14.91 5.46 13.15
N LYS A 672 -14.94 4.19 13.57
CA LYS A 672 -13.86 3.59 14.35
C LYS A 672 -12.57 3.51 13.53
N ILE A 673 -12.63 3.12 12.26
CA ILE A 673 -11.48 3.06 11.33
C ILE A 673 -10.88 4.46 11.13
N ILE A 674 -11.72 5.46 10.86
CA ILE A 674 -11.27 6.83 10.58
C ILE A 674 -10.65 7.48 11.83
N LYS A 675 -11.25 7.32 13.00
CA LYS A 675 -10.81 7.98 14.24
C LYS A 675 -9.81 7.17 15.05
N GLY A 676 -9.65 5.89 14.74
CA GLY A 676 -8.91 4.94 15.55
C GLY A 676 -9.61 4.62 16.88
N GLY A 677 -8.90 3.90 17.73
CA GLY A 677 -9.27 3.60 19.12
C GLY A 677 -9.26 2.10 19.46
N GLY A 678 -9.37 1.78 20.75
CA GLY A 678 -9.34 0.39 21.26
C GLY A 678 -10.62 -0.05 21.97
N GLY A 679 -10.56 -1.21 22.66
CA GLY A 679 -11.52 -1.65 23.69
C GLY A 679 -12.67 -2.56 23.26
N VAL A 680 -12.93 -2.71 21.95
CA VAL A 680 -14.05 -3.55 21.45
C VAL A 680 -13.67 -5.02 21.27
N TRP A 681 -12.38 -5.30 21.08
CA TRP A 681 -11.81 -6.60 20.75
C TRP A 681 -10.62 -6.97 21.65
N GLY A 682 -10.62 -6.44 22.88
CA GLY A 682 -9.48 -6.48 23.81
C GLY A 682 -8.68 -5.18 23.80
N ASP A 683 -7.44 -5.26 24.27
CA ASP A 683 -6.61 -4.08 24.59
C ASP A 683 -5.83 -3.49 23.40
N ALA A 684 -5.93 -4.12 22.22
CA ALA A 684 -5.31 -3.59 21.01
C ALA A 684 -5.98 -2.27 20.58
N ILE A 685 -5.17 -1.25 20.31
CA ILE A 685 -5.61 0.07 19.84
C ILE A 685 -5.38 0.11 18.32
N MET A 686 -6.40 0.50 17.57
CA MET A 686 -6.28 0.72 16.13
C MET A 686 -5.90 2.18 15.86
N THR A 687 -4.84 2.42 15.09
CA THR A 687 -4.45 3.77 14.64
C THR A 687 -5.56 4.41 13.80
N ALA A 688 -5.65 5.74 13.85
CA ALA A 688 -6.63 6.48 13.06
C ALA A 688 -6.27 6.47 11.57
N HIS A 689 -7.27 6.30 10.71
CA HIS A 689 -7.13 6.40 9.25
C HIS A 689 -7.93 7.61 8.70
N PRO A 690 -7.61 8.86 9.11
CA PRO A 690 -8.36 10.05 8.72
C PRO A 690 -8.27 10.38 7.22
N GLN A 691 -7.29 9.79 6.53
CA GLN A 691 -7.10 9.89 5.08
C GLN A 691 -8.14 9.12 4.27
N LEU A 692 -8.74 8.06 4.84
CA LEU A 692 -9.74 7.28 4.13
C LEU A 692 -11.08 8.03 4.17
N SER A 693 -11.70 8.20 3.00
CA SER A 693 -13.00 8.86 2.95
C SER A 693 -14.06 7.98 3.64
N PRO A 694 -15.06 8.55 4.33
CA PRO A 694 -16.17 7.78 4.90
C PRO A 694 -16.88 6.87 3.89
N ALA A 695 -16.86 7.23 2.60
CA ALA A 695 -17.43 6.43 1.53
C ALA A 695 -16.56 5.18 1.24
N ASP A 696 -15.25 5.35 1.09
CA ASP A 696 -14.32 4.24 0.81
C ASP A 696 -14.27 3.26 2.00
N VAL A 697 -14.17 3.79 3.22
CA VAL A 697 -14.24 2.97 4.44
C VAL A 697 -15.59 2.25 4.53
N GLY A 698 -16.68 2.91 4.13
CA GLY A 698 -18.00 2.31 4.05
C GLY A 698 -18.03 1.09 3.12
N GLU A 699 -17.43 1.19 1.93
CA GLU A 699 -17.31 0.08 0.98
C GLU A 699 -16.41 -1.06 1.49
N MET A 700 -15.30 -0.70 2.14
CA MET A 700 -14.40 -1.67 2.80
C MET A 700 -15.13 -2.43 3.90
N VAL A 701 -15.89 -1.74 4.77
CA VAL A 701 -16.69 -2.37 5.83
C VAL A 701 -17.80 -3.23 5.25
N LYS A 702 -18.51 -2.77 4.21
CA LYS A 702 -19.52 -3.60 3.53
C LYS A 702 -18.91 -4.90 3.02
N TYR A 703 -17.75 -4.84 2.35
CA TYR A 703 -17.01 -6.03 1.93
C TYR A 703 -16.70 -6.95 3.11
N ILE A 704 -16.14 -6.42 4.20
CA ILE A 704 -15.87 -7.18 5.42
C ILE A 704 -17.14 -7.90 5.89
N LEU A 705 -18.28 -7.20 6.00
CA LEU A 705 -19.55 -7.78 6.43
C LEU A 705 -20.07 -8.89 5.49
N THR A 706 -19.69 -8.89 4.20
CA THR A 706 -20.05 -9.99 3.28
C THR A 706 -19.35 -11.31 3.58
N LEU A 707 -18.22 -11.27 4.28
CA LEU A 707 -17.40 -12.45 4.61
C LEU A 707 -18.12 -13.41 5.58
N SER A 708 -19.26 -13.02 6.16
CA SER A 708 -20.04 -13.88 7.04
C SER A 708 -20.77 -15.04 6.35
N ASN A 709 -20.81 -15.09 5.00
CA ASN A 709 -21.75 -15.93 4.22
C ASN A 709 -21.13 -16.83 3.13
N GLN A 710 -19.84 -17.19 3.16
CA GLN A 710 -19.27 -18.06 2.12
C GLN A 710 -19.73 -19.55 2.20
N LYS A 711 -20.86 -19.85 1.55
CA LYS A 711 -21.18 -21.05 0.72
C LYS A 711 -22.68 -21.05 0.39
N THR A 712 -23.10 -20.57 -0.78
CA THR A 712 -24.35 -20.99 -1.44
C THR A 712 -24.33 -20.63 -2.94
N VAL A 713 -24.40 -21.64 -3.80
CA VAL A 713 -24.69 -21.48 -5.24
C VAL A 713 -26.19 -21.25 -5.38
N ARG A 714 -26.60 -20.07 -5.88
CA ARG A 714 -28.02 -19.78 -6.19
C ARG A 714 -28.43 -20.44 -7.53
N PRO A 715 -29.72 -20.82 -7.72
CA PRO A 715 -30.23 -21.37 -8.97
C PRO A 715 -30.06 -20.40 -10.16
N THR A 716 -29.85 -20.96 -11.36
CA THR A 716 -29.83 -20.22 -12.63
C THR A 716 -31.26 -19.82 -13.05
N LEU A 717 -31.40 -18.66 -13.69
CA LEU A 717 -32.65 -18.27 -14.37
C LEU A 717 -32.88 -19.13 -15.64
N PRO A 718 -34.13 -19.23 -16.15
CA PRO A 718 -34.42 -19.82 -17.45
C PRO A 718 -33.69 -19.11 -18.60
N ILE A 719 -33.52 -19.77 -19.76
CA ILE A 719 -32.87 -19.17 -20.94
C ILE A 719 -33.71 -18.10 -21.65
N GLN A 720 -35.00 -18.04 -21.34
CA GLN A 720 -35.90 -17.00 -21.81
C GLN A 720 -36.97 -16.76 -20.74
N GLY A 721 -37.40 -15.53 -20.58
CA GLY A 721 -38.45 -15.20 -19.64
C GLY A 721 -38.56 -13.71 -19.39
N THR A 722 -39.40 -13.39 -18.42
CA THR A 722 -39.70 -12.02 -18.03
C THR A 722 -39.15 -11.81 -16.62
N TYR A 723 -38.18 -10.92 -16.47
CA TYR A 723 -37.57 -10.58 -15.19
C TYR A 723 -38.34 -9.42 -14.56
N ALA A 724 -38.93 -9.67 -13.38
CA ALA A 724 -39.57 -8.63 -12.59
C ALA A 724 -38.50 -7.80 -11.87
N LEU A 725 -38.60 -6.48 -12.00
CA LEU A 725 -37.73 -5.56 -11.27
C LEU A 725 -38.06 -5.61 -9.77
N ASP A 726 -37.02 -5.44 -8.95
CA ASP A 726 -37.18 -5.29 -7.50
C ASP A 726 -37.27 -3.79 -7.23
N GLU A 727 -38.44 -3.32 -6.79
CA GLU A 727 -38.70 -1.90 -6.56
C GLU A 727 -37.82 -1.29 -5.46
N GLN A 728 -37.21 -2.14 -4.61
CA GLN A 728 -36.34 -1.71 -3.51
C GLN A 728 -34.85 -1.74 -3.89
N ALA A 729 -34.50 -2.42 -4.99
CA ALA A 729 -33.13 -2.54 -5.45
C ALA A 729 -32.65 -1.25 -6.13
N LYS A 730 -31.41 -0.85 -5.82
CA LYS A 730 -30.74 0.31 -6.40
C LYS A 730 -29.52 -0.16 -7.19
N GLY A 731 -29.16 0.55 -8.25
CA GLY A 731 -27.98 0.21 -9.06
C GLY A 731 -28.27 -0.24 -10.49
N ASN A 732 -27.21 -0.58 -11.21
CA ASN A 732 -27.28 -1.19 -12.53
C ASN A 732 -27.73 -2.64 -12.41
N LEU A 733 -28.74 -3.04 -13.18
CA LEU A 733 -29.15 -4.43 -13.31
C LEU A 733 -28.27 -5.14 -14.33
N VAL A 734 -27.48 -6.11 -13.87
CA VAL A 734 -26.54 -6.86 -14.71
C VAL A 734 -27.04 -8.27 -14.94
N PHE A 735 -27.40 -8.55 -16.19
CA PHE A 735 -27.65 -9.90 -16.67
C PHE A 735 -26.37 -10.53 -17.19
N ARG A 736 -26.15 -11.80 -16.87
CA ARG A 736 -25.04 -12.62 -17.38
C ARG A 736 -25.59 -13.92 -17.94
N ALA A 737 -25.11 -14.30 -19.11
CA ALA A 737 -25.39 -15.59 -19.72
C ALA A 737 -24.07 -16.27 -20.10
N SER A 738 -23.91 -17.55 -19.75
CA SER A 738 -22.73 -18.32 -20.10
C SER A 738 -23.08 -19.75 -20.52
N TYR A 739 -22.24 -20.32 -21.38
CA TYR A 739 -22.32 -21.71 -21.82
C TYR A 739 -20.93 -22.32 -21.89
N THR A 740 -20.82 -23.59 -21.51
CA THR A 740 -19.61 -24.40 -21.64
C THR A 740 -19.89 -25.52 -22.63
N ASP A 741 -19.10 -25.62 -23.70
CA ASP A 741 -19.20 -26.70 -24.69
C ASP A 741 -18.77 -28.06 -24.09
N LYS A 742 -18.89 -29.13 -24.87
CA LYS A 742 -18.48 -30.49 -24.49
C LYS A 742 -17.02 -30.81 -24.85
N GLY A 743 -16.29 -29.83 -25.38
CA GLY A 743 -15.03 -30.05 -26.09
C GLY A 743 -15.24 -30.74 -27.45
N ALA A 744 -14.23 -30.65 -28.32
CA ALA A 744 -14.28 -31.24 -29.65
C ALA A 744 -12.92 -31.75 -30.12
N ASN A 745 -12.90 -32.77 -30.98
CA ASN A 745 -11.68 -33.29 -31.62
C ASN A 745 -10.54 -33.66 -30.61
N GLY A 746 -10.92 -34.17 -29.42
CA GLY A 746 -9.98 -34.53 -28.36
C GLY A 746 -9.43 -33.34 -27.55
N LEU A 747 -10.02 -32.15 -27.72
CA LEU A 747 -9.66 -30.92 -27.02
C LEU A 747 -10.65 -30.64 -25.87
N PRO A 748 -10.20 -29.96 -24.80
CA PRO A 748 -11.03 -29.69 -23.64
C PRO A 748 -12.17 -28.72 -23.95
N ALA A 749 -13.14 -28.70 -23.04
CA ALA A 749 -14.28 -27.81 -23.13
C ALA A 749 -13.92 -26.32 -22.97
N GLN A 750 -14.69 -25.43 -23.59
CA GLN A 750 -14.53 -23.97 -23.53
C GLN A 750 -15.81 -23.28 -23.06
N THR A 751 -15.65 -22.22 -22.27
CA THR A 751 -16.75 -21.40 -21.73
C THR A 751 -16.73 -20.00 -22.32
N THR A 752 -17.89 -19.53 -22.80
CA THR A 752 -18.11 -18.13 -23.21
C THR A 752 -19.18 -17.49 -22.31
N GLU A 753 -18.96 -16.24 -21.89
CA GLU A 753 -19.92 -15.43 -21.14
C GLU A 753 -20.24 -14.12 -21.90
N THR A 754 -21.50 -13.70 -21.85
CA THR A 754 -21.99 -12.39 -22.31
C THR A 754 -22.69 -11.67 -21.15
N VAL A 755 -22.50 -10.35 -21.08
CA VAL A 755 -23.07 -9.49 -20.04
C VAL A 755 -23.92 -8.39 -20.68
N LEU A 756 -25.11 -8.14 -20.12
CA LEU A 756 -25.94 -6.97 -20.43
C LEU A 756 -26.16 -6.18 -19.14
N SER A 757 -25.77 -4.91 -19.15
CA SER A 757 -25.95 -4.01 -18.02
C SER A 757 -27.01 -2.96 -18.36
N LEU A 758 -28.12 -2.98 -17.64
CA LEU A 758 -29.20 -2.00 -17.76
C LEU A 758 -29.09 -1.00 -16.58
N ARG A 759 -29.03 0.28 -16.90
CA ARG A 759 -28.84 1.37 -15.95
C ARG A 759 -30.19 1.90 -15.45
N ASN A 760 -30.15 2.64 -14.35
CA ASN A 760 -31.26 3.50 -13.96
C ASN A 760 -31.52 4.53 -15.08
N PRO A 761 -32.80 4.82 -15.42
CA PRO A 761 -33.13 5.80 -16.46
C PRO A 761 -32.82 7.23 -16.03
N THR A 762 -32.46 7.47 -14.77
CA THR A 762 -31.92 8.75 -14.29
C THR A 762 -30.41 8.66 -14.20
N VAL A 763 -29.72 9.46 -14.98
CA VAL A 763 -28.25 9.48 -15.06
C VAL A 763 -27.74 10.83 -14.57
N ALA A 764 -26.69 10.81 -13.72
CA ALA A 764 -26.01 12.02 -13.31
C ALA A 764 -25.20 12.62 -14.47
N MET A 765 -25.29 13.93 -14.69
CA MET A 765 -24.59 14.57 -15.81
C MET A 765 -23.07 14.52 -15.66
N GLY A 766 -22.56 14.44 -14.43
CA GLY A 766 -21.13 14.24 -14.17
C GLY A 766 -20.65 12.80 -14.28
N ALA A 767 -21.54 11.85 -14.62
CA ALA A 767 -21.18 10.48 -15.01
C ALA A 767 -20.85 10.36 -16.51
N ALA A 768 -20.77 11.48 -17.23
CA ALA A 768 -20.50 11.50 -18.66
C ALA A 768 -19.14 10.87 -19.00
N ASP A 769 -19.09 10.16 -20.13
CA ASP A 769 -17.88 9.51 -20.65
C ASP A 769 -16.81 10.52 -21.08
N SER A 770 -17.22 11.74 -21.47
CA SER A 770 -16.30 12.86 -21.74
C SER A 770 -17.02 14.21 -21.70
N GLN A 771 -16.24 15.30 -21.66
CA GLN A 771 -16.76 16.67 -21.69
C GLN A 771 -15.89 17.61 -22.54
N SER A 772 -16.46 18.72 -22.99
CA SER A 772 -15.71 19.78 -23.67
C SER A 772 -14.92 20.65 -22.69
N LYS A 773 -14.06 21.53 -23.22
CA LYS A 773 -13.44 22.62 -22.44
C LYS A 773 -14.52 23.51 -21.83
N ASN A 774 -14.20 24.19 -20.72
CA ASN A 774 -15.09 25.08 -19.96
C ASN A 774 -16.30 24.39 -19.29
N ILE A 775 -16.18 23.08 -19.04
CA ILE A 775 -16.99 22.35 -18.08
C ILE A 775 -16.15 22.14 -16.82
N MET A 776 -16.65 22.56 -15.67
CA MET A 776 -16.03 22.32 -14.38
C MET A 776 -16.80 21.22 -13.65
N LEU A 777 -16.10 20.18 -13.23
CA LEU A 777 -16.66 19.12 -12.39
C LEU A 777 -16.44 19.47 -10.93
N PHE A 778 -17.51 19.50 -10.16
CA PHE A 778 -17.48 19.89 -8.76
C PHE A 778 -18.16 18.82 -7.89
N LYS A 779 -17.37 18.11 -7.07
CA LYS A 779 -17.87 17.04 -6.20
C LYS A 779 -18.12 17.57 -4.79
N MET A 780 -19.34 17.38 -4.27
CA MET A 780 -19.71 17.71 -2.89
C MET A 780 -20.06 16.45 -2.11
N GLY A 781 -19.41 16.25 -0.95
CA GLY A 781 -19.71 15.14 -0.05
C GLY A 781 -19.55 13.77 -0.69
N ALA A 782 -20.40 12.82 -0.29
CA ALA A 782 -20.37 11.42 -0.73
C ALA A 782 -21.20 11.15 -2.01
N GLN A 783 -21.46 12.16 -2.84
CA GLN A 783 -22.18 11.94 -4.11
C GLN A 783 -21.37 11.03 -5.04
N PRO A 784 -21.99 10.05 -5.72
CA PRO A 784 -21.28 9.10 -6.57
C PRO A 784 -20.63 9.78 -7.79
N TYR A 785 -21.23 10.87 -8.28
CA TYR A 785 -20.74 11.64 -9.43
C TYR A 785 -20.60 13.13 -9.11
N PRO A 786 -19.63 13.85 -9.71
CA PRO A 786 -19.51 15.30 -9.55
C PRO A 786 -20.70 16.03 -10.21
N ASN A 787 -21.00 17.24 -9.74
CA ASN A 787 -21.90 18.17 -10.45
C ASN A 787 -21.17 18.80 -11.63
N VAL A 788 -21.91 19.07 -12.71
CA VAL A 788 -21.40 19.74 -13.91
C VAL A 788 -21.71 21.24 -13.80
N ILE A 789 -20.68 22.08 -13.78
CA ILE A 789 -20.81 23.53 -13.83
C ILE A 789 -20.45 24.00 -15.24
N VAL A 790 -21.42 24.58 -15.94
CA VAL A 790 -21.26 25.04 -17.33
C VAL A 790 -20.73 26.47 -17.33
N GLN A 791 -19.49 26.68 -17.79
CA GLN A 791 -18.80 27.98 -17.70
C GLN A 791 -18.81 28.80 -19.00
N ALA A 792 -19.34 28.23 -20.10
CA ALA A 792 -19.45 28.90 -21.39
C ALA A 792 -20.56 28.27 -22.26
N SER A 793 -21.08 29.05 -23.22
CA SER A 793 -21.96 28.54 -24.28
C SER A 793 -21.19 27.61 -25.22
N ASP A 794 -21.92 26.74 -25.92
CA ASP A 794 -21.43 25.77 -26.91
C ASP A 794 -20.46 24.74 -26.32
N THR A 795 -20.65 24.43 -25.03
CA THR A 795 -19.96 23.36 -24.31
C THR A 795 -20.86 22.14 -24.16
N TYR A 796 -20.29 20.97 -23.88
CA TYR A 796 -21.08 19.75 -23.79
C TYR A 796 -20.52 18.71 -22.83
N VAL A 797 -21.40 17.79 -22.42
CA VAL A 797 -21.03 16.47 -21.91
C VAL A 797 -21.53 15.38 -22.85
N LYS A 798 -20.81 14.25 -22.92
CA LYS A 798 -21.07 13.14 -23.84
C LYS A 798 -21.32 11.84 -23.09
N PHE A 799 -22.34 11.10 -23.49
CA PHE A 799 -22.52 9.70 -23.12
C PHE A 799 -22.42 8.81 -24.36
N ASN A 800 -21.70 7.69 -24.25
CA ASN A 800 -21.46 6.75 -25.34
C ASN A 800 -22.61 5.74 -25.43
N GLN A 801 -23.04 5.44 -26.66
CA GLN A 801 -23.86 4.28 -27.01
C GLN A 801 -25.13 4.09 -26.14
N LEU A 802 -25.86 5.17 -25.87
CA LEU A 802 -27.15 5.09 -25.18
C LEU A 802 -28.26 4.74 -26.19
N ASP A 803 -28.98 3.66 -25.90
CA ASP A 803 -30.14 3.23 -26.68
C ASP A 803 -31.31 4.19 -26.42
N LEU A 804 -31.77 4.87 -27.47
CA LEU A 804 -32.91 5.79 -27.41
C LEU A 804 -34.24 5.11 -27.76
N THR A 805 -34.22 3.82 -28.10
CA THR A 805 -35.43 3.08 -28.47
C THR A 805 -36.48 3.18 -27.38
N GLY A 806 -37.65 3.71 -27.76
CA GLY A 806 -38.80 3.87 -26.88
C GLY A 806 -38.79 5.13 -26.03
N ILE A 807 -37.73 5.94 -26.01
CA ILE A 807 -37.69 7.20 -25.25
C ILE A 807 -38.48 8.28 -25.99
N ARG A 808 -39.32 9.03 -25.27
CA ARG A 808 -40.16 10.12 -25.80
C ARG A 808 -39.86 11.48 -25.21
N GLU A 809 -39.34 11.52 -23.98
CA GLU A 809 -39.09 12.77 -23.27
C GLU A 809 -37.81 12.63 -22.43
N LEU A 810 -37.10 13.74 -22.28
CA LEU A 810 -35.97 13.89 -21.38
C LEU A 810 -36.33 14.91 -20.30
N ALA A 811 -36.11 14.59 -19.04
CA ALA A 811 -36.32 15.50 -17.93
C ALA A 811 -34.99 15.78 -17.22
N PHE A 812 -34.56 17.04 -17.24
CA PHE A 812 -33.31 17.50 -16.68
C PHE A 812 -33.56 18.13 -15.32
N ALA A 813 -32.84 17.66 -14.29
CA ALA A 813 -32.74 18.40 -13.04
C ALA A 813 -31.66 19.47 -13.20
N VAL A 814 -32.02 20.75 -13.20
CA VAL A 814 -31.09 21.86 -13.41
C VAL A 814 -31.15 22.83 -12.25
N SER A 815 -29.99 23.26 -11.75
CA SER A 815 -29.88 24.26 -10.71
C SER A 815 -29.27 25.57 -11.23
N THR A 816 -29.76 26.70 -10.75
CA THR A 816 -29.27 28.05 -11.05
C THR A 816 -28.84 28.77 -9.75
N PRO A 817 -27.76 28.31 -9.09
CA PRO A 817 -27.40 28.85 -7.78
C PRO A 817 -26.90 30.29 -7.86
N SER A 818 -27.50 31.20 -7.09
CA SER A 818 -27.15 32.63 -7.11
C SER A 818 -25.67 32.89 -6.78
N GLN A 819 -25.03 32.00 -6.02
CA GLN A 819 -23.63 32.07 -5.63
C GLN A 819 -22.66 32.07 -6.82
N ILE A 820 -23.04 31.48 -7.96
CA ILE A 820 -22.21 31.47 -9.18
C ILE A 820 -22.66 32.51 -10.21
N SER A 821 -23.62 33.37 -9.87
CA SER A 821 -24.22 34.37 -10.76
C SER A 821 -24.59 33.82 -12.15
N PRO A 822 -25.43 32.77 -12.22
CA PRO A 822 -25.75 32.09 -13.46
C PRO A 822 -26.51 33.00 -14.41
N VAL A 823 -26.22 32.92 -15.71
CA VAL A 823 -26.89 33.70 -16.76
C VAL A 823 -28.00 32.94 -17.49
N GLY A 824 -28.22 31.66 -17.15
CA GLY A 824 -29.22 30.81 -17.79
C GLY A 824 -28.79 30.29 -19.17
N GLY A 825 -29.71 29.65 -19.89
CA GLY A 825 -29.46 29.11 -21.24
C GLY A 825 -30.40 27.96 -21.59
N ARG A 826 -30.01 27.07 -22.49
CA ARG A 826 -30.76 25.87 -22.87
C ARG A 826 -29.87 24.63 -22.98
N ILE A 827 -30.48 23.46 -22.91
CA ILE A 827 -29.83 22.19 -23.21
C ILE A 827 -30.35 21.69 -24.56
N GLU A 828 -29.44 21.52 -25.51
CA GLU A 828 -29.68 20.85 -26.79
C GLU A 828 -29.15 19.41 -26.71
N VAL A 829 -29.93 18.44 -27.16
CA VAL A 829 -29.50 17.03 -27.23
C VAL A 829 -29.24 16.68 -28.68
N ARG A 830 -28.00 16.29 -28.99
CA ARG A 830 -27.53 16.02 -30.34
C ARG A 830 -26.93 14.63 -30.46
N LEU A 831 -27.17 14.00 -31.62
CA LEU A 831 -26.67 12.65 -31.92
C LEU A 831 -25.28 12.69 -32.54
N ASP A 832 -24.41 11.78 -32.09
CA ASP A 832 -23.14 11.33 -32.67
C ASP A 832 -22.03 12.39 -32.81
N SER A 833 -22.36 13.67 -32.73
CA SER A 833 -21.41 14.78 -32.61
C SER A 833 -22.04 16.02 -31.94
N PRO A 834 -21.24 16.96 -31.39
CA PRO A 834 -21.76 18.20 -30.80
C PRO A 834 -22.53 19.10 -31.78
N THR A 835 -22.34 18.90 -33.09
CA THR A 835 -23.03 19.63 -34.17
C THR A 835 -23.98 18.74 -34.95
N GLY A 836 -24.23 17.52 -34.49
CA GLY A 836 -25.07 16.52 -35.16
C GLY A 836 -26.56 16.86 -35.09
N PRO A 837 -27.44 15.97 -35.58
CA PRO A 837 -28.88 16.17 -35.58
C PRO A 837 -29.40 16.53 -34.19
N LEU A 838 -30.15 17.63 -34.08
CA LEU A 838 -30.84 18.04 -32.85
C LEU A 838 -32.08 17.18 -32.68
N VAL A 839 -32.17 16.44 -31.57
CA VAL A 839 -33.28 15.53 -31.31
C VAL A 839 -34.16 15.96 -30.14
N ALA A 840 -33.65 16.75 -29.21
CA ALA A 840 -34.43 17.37 -28.15
C ALA A 840 -33.83 18.72 -27.77
N GLN A 841 -34.66 19.64 -27.28
CA GLN A 841 -34.21 20.91 -26.73
C GLN A 841 -35.13 21.32 -25.58
N THR A 842 -34.55 21.87 -24.50
CA THR A 842 -35.32 22.48 -23.42
C THR A 842 -35.80 23.88 -23.78
N ASP A 843 -36.82 24.37 -23.08
CA ASP A 843 -37.10 25.81 -23.00
C ASP A 843 -35.91 26.57 -22.36
N GLU A 844 -35.92 27.90 -22.47
CA GLU A 844 -34.88 28.75 -21.86
C GLU A 844 -34.94 28.65 -20.33
N ILE A 845 -33.85 28.19 -19.74
CA ILE A 845 -33.62 28.05 -18.30
C ILE A 845 -33.21 29.43 -17.78
N VAL A 846 -34.09 30.04 -16.97
CA VAL A 846 -33.90 31.39 -16.45
C VAL A 846 -33.47 31.33 -14.97
N PRO A 847 -32.45 32.10 -14.55
CA PRO A 847 -32.06 32.19 -13.14
C PRO A 847 -33.20 32.76 -12.26
N ALA A 848 -33.41 32.18 -11.07
CA ALA A 848 -34.41 32.66 -10.12
C ALA A 848 -34.05 34.05 -9.55
N ARG A 849 -35.04 34.94 -9.38
CA ARG A 849 -34.84 36.34 -8.95
C ARG A 849 -34.78 36.57 -7.43
N GLU A 850 -35.06 35.58 -6.57
CA GLU A 850 -35.15 35.78 -5.11
C GLU A 850 -34.02 35.13 -4.30
N HIS A 851 -33.51 35.88 -3.31
CA HIS A 851 -32.61 35.42 -2.26
C HIS A 851 -33.43 34.76 -1.14
N ALA A 852 -33.53 33.44 -1.14
CA ALA A 852 -34.01 32.69 0.03
C ALA A 852 -33.06 31.53 0.30
N GLY A 853 -32.61 31.41 1.56
CA GLY A 853 -31.60 30.46 2.03
C GLY A 853 -32.01 28.99 1.95
N ALA A 854 -32.08 28.45 0.73
CA ALA A 854 -32.21 27.03 0.45
C ALA A 854 -30.93 26.49 -0.21
N ALA A 855 -30.70 25.18 -0.08
CA ALA A 855 -29.50 24.45 -0.48
C ALA A 855 -28.87 24.90 -1.82
N MET A 856 -27.53 24.97 -1.85
CA MET A 856 -26.67 25.47 -2.95
C MET A 856 -26.92 24.81 -4.33
N PHE A 857 -27.70 23.73 -4.43
CA PHE A 857 -28.02 23.04 -5.69
C PHE A 857 -29.47 22.57 -5.78
N LYS A 858 -30.44 23.33 -5.24
CA LYS A 858 -31.85 23.01 -5.46
C LYS A 858 -32.12 23.00 -6.96
N ALA A 859 -32.49 21.83 -7.49
CA ALA A 859 -32.72 21.64 -8.91
C ALA A 859 -34.21 21.80 -9.25
N GLU A 860 -34.49 22.45 -10.37
CA GLU A 860 -35.80 22.49 -11.00
C GLU A 860 -35.81 21.52 -12.19
N MET A 861 -36.97 20.91 -12.44
CA MET A 861 -37.11 19.96 -13.54
C MET A 861 -37.50 20.69 -14.82
N VAL A 862 -36.67 20.55 -15.85
CA VAL A 862 -36.90 21.10 -17.18
C VAL A 862 -37.04 19.95 -18.17
N LYS A 863 -38.07 19.97 -19.00
CA LYS A 863 -38.38 18.88 -19.93
C LYS A 863 -38.00 19.25 -21.36
N ALA A 864 -37.66 18.23 -22.15
CA ALA A 864 -37.44 18.34 -23.58
C ALA A 864 -38.09 17.14 -24.27
N LYS A 865 -38.99 17.38 -25.23
CA LYS A 865 -39.56 16.32 -26.05
C LYS A 865 -38.50 15.77 -26.98
N LEU A 866 -38.35 14.44 -27.01
CA LEU A 866 -37.41 13.76 -27.88
C LEU A 866 -38.10 13.43 -29.21
N THR A 867 -37.45 13.81 -30.30
CA THR A 867 -37.83 13.38 -31.65
C THR A 867 -37.65 11.86 -31.73
N PRO A 868 -38.64 11.08 -32.21
CA PRO A 868 -38.55 9.62 -32.25
C PRO A 868 -37.24 9.14 -32.85
N THR A 869 -36.42 8.50 -32.02
CA THR A 869 -35.07 8.02 -32.35
C THR A 869 -34.93 6.60 -31.79
N SER A 870 -34.27 5.71 -32.51
CA SER A 870 -34.09 4.31 -32.11
C SER A 870 -32.64 3.88 -32.28
N GLY A 871 -32.23 2.87 -31.51
CA GLY A 871 -30.86 2.36 -31.50
C GLY A 871 -29.93 3.14 -30.57
N ALA A 872 -28.71 2.62 -30.47
CA ALA A 872 -27.64 3.18 -29.64
C ALA A 872 -26.95 4.34 -30.36
N HIS A 873 -26.87 5.49 -29.71
CA HIS A 873 -26.20 6.68 -30.21
C HIS A 873 -25.27 7.27 -29.16
N ASP A 874 -24.25 7.99 -29.62
CA ASP A 874 -23.50 8.87 -28.72
C ASP A 874 -24.34 10.15 -28.51
N LEU A 875 -24.67 10.46 -27.25
CA LEU A 875 -25.51 11.62 -26.94
C LEU A 875 -24.65 12.77 -26.42
N TYR A 876 -24.76 13.91 -27.11
CA TYR A 876 -24.14 15.16 -26.71
C TYR A 876 -25.20 16.08 -26.12
N PHE A 877 -25.03 16.44 -24.86
CA PHE A 877 -25.84 17.46 -24.19
C PHE A 877 -25.11 18.79 -24.29
N VAL A 878 -25.47 19.58 -25.30
CA VAL A 878 -24.84 20.85 -25.63
C VAL A 878 -25.55 21.99 -24.91
N PHE A 879 -24.80 22.75 -24.12
CA PHE A 879 -25.30 23.87 -23.34
C PHE A 879 -25.12 25.18 -24.10
N LYS A 880 -26.21 25.91 -24.33
CA LYS A 880 -26.19 27.13 -25.15
C LYS A 880 -26.79 28.35 -24.46
N ASN A 881 -26.22 29.51 -24.77
CA ASN A 881 -26.81 30.82 -24.47
C ASN A 881 -26.48 31.79 -25.62
N ASP A 882 -27.50 32.25 -26.35
CA ASP A 882 -27.30 33.09 -27.54
C ASP A 882 -26.86 34.54 -27.20
N LYS A 883 -26.93 34.93 -25.93
CA LYS A 883 -26.65 36.29 -25.45
C LYS A 883 -25.26 36.41 -24.82
N VAL A 884 -24.68 35.30 -24.34
CA VAL A 884 -23.43 35.28 -23.58
C VAL A 884 -22.55 34.11 -24.03
N ALA A 885 -21.36 34.41 -24.58
CA ALA A 885 -20.40 33.38 -25.00
C ALA A 885 -19.58 32.79 -23.82
N LYS A 886 -19.30 33.59 -22.77
CA LYS A 886 -18.52 33.18 -21.60
C LYS A 886 -19.20 33.66 -20.30
N GLY A 887 -19.35 32.76 -19.33
CA GLY A 887 -20.03 33.02 -18.06
C GLY A 887 -20.67 31.74 -17.51
N MET A 888 -20.96 31.67 -16.22
CA MET A 888 -21.63 30.51 -15.64
C MET A 888 -23.07 30.45 -16.16
N LEU A 889 -23.45 29.41 -16.91
CA LEU A 889 -24.80 29.28 -17.48
C LEU A 889 -25.78 28.75 -16.42
N PHE A 890 -25.62 27.49 -16.05
CA PHE A 890 -26.42 26.75 -15.05
C PHE A 890 -25.70 25.44 -14.69
N VAL A 891 -26.26 24.68 -13.75
CA VAL A 891 -25.70 23.40 -13.26
C VAL A 891 -26.67 22.27 -13.59
N PRO A 892 -26.47 21.52 -14.68
CA PRO A 892 -27.26 20.33 -14.95
C PRO A 892 -26.81 19.19 -14.04
N VAL A 893 -27.74 18.65 -13.24
CA VAL A 893 -27.47 17.66 -12.18
C VAL A 893 -27.71 16.25 -12.70
N THR A 894 -28.91 15.98 -13.20
CA THR A 894 -29.28 14.68 -13.80
C THR A 894 -30.09 14.87 -15.07
N VAL A 895 -30.12 13.82 -15.89
CA VAL A 895 -31.08 13.64 -16.98
C VAL A 895 -31.83 12.33 -16.75
N GLN A 896 -33.16 12.39 -16.81
CA GLN A 896 -34.04 11.24 -16.77
C GLN A 896 -34.58 10.95 -18.18
N PHE A 897 -34.38 9.72 -18.65
CA PHE A 897 -34.89 9.19 -19.90
C PHE A 897 -36.29 8.59 -19.68
N ILE A 898 -37.30 9.11 -20.35
CA ILE A 898 -38.71 8.75 -20.13
C ILE A 898 -39.29 8.09 -21.39
N PRO A 899 -39.87 6.86 -21.27
CA PRO A 899 -40.41 6.11 -22.40
C PRO A 899 -41.77 6.61 -22.94
#